data_AF-A0A3B8VZM5-F1
#
_entry.id   AF-A0A3B8VZM5-F1
#
_cell.length_a   1.000
_cell.length_b   1.000
_cell.length_c   1.000
_cell.angle_alpha   90.00
_cell.angle_beta   90.00
_cell.angle_gamma   90.00
#
_symmetry.space_group_name_H-M   'P 1'
#
loop_
_entity.id
_entity.type
_entity.pdbx_description
1 polymer ?
#
loop_
_entity_poly.entity_id
_entity_poly.type
_entity_poly.pdbx_seq_one_letter_code
_entity_poly.pdbx_strand_id
1 'polypeptide(L)'
;MKKIMLSCFMLLSVLMAKAQEQPEWQSQYAIGKNKIAPHAYVWPYADANKVIEREHTTSPYYQSLNGPWKFHWVKNPATRPVDFYKPEYFVGNWADIQVPGNWERQGYGTAIYVNEDYEFGKGNPPFVPVEENEVGSYRRTFTIPADWKDRRVVLCFEGVISFYYVWVNGELLGYNQGSKTAAEWDITDKLKDGENTVALEVYRWSAGSYLECQDFWRLSGIERDVYLYSTPKQYIADFKVNSTLDKETYSVGEFALETTVEGPQKGMTSVSYQLLDDAKNVVAEQTIPIRSRGLSNCIVFDNKTLETVKPWSAESPNLYSLVVTLKDEAGNAMHTTGGQVGFKTSEVKDGQFMVNGVPVLIKGTNRHEHSQKGRTVSKDLMIKDIELMKQHNINTVRNSHYPTHPLWYELCNQYGLYVIDEANVESHGMGYGPKSLAKDTTWLSAHMDRTQRMYERSKNHPSIIIWSLGNEAGGGVNFENTYKWLKSVEANRPVQYERAEKNFYTDIYCPMYRSIDAIKDYVKEQQTRPIILCEYVHAMGNSVGGLQDYWNVFEAEPQAQGGCVWDWVDQSFREIDGNGKWFWTYGGDYGPKGTPSFGNFCCNGLITADRKAQPHLLEVKKVYQYIKAKQLDSKSGKVEVKNWYDFTNLNAYNLNWEVVGDNGAVIASGIETVDCAPQQTVVINPAKGVKIPSNVKEAFLNLSWTPKQATPFISTSHEVAYDQFALKTNKSTAMKSGKNAGSSLKVADKTISNDIVSARFNETTGALESFVFAGEELLSSPLVVNMYRPFTDNDGRDGKGVRAWRAAGLDSLSQKLISFKSAKQGNGAVINTEVAFINNKAQNVA
;
A
#
# COMPACT_ATOMS: atom_id res chain seq x y z
N MET A 1 -53.29 -56.52 -1.78
CA MET A 1 -52.39 -55.68 -0.95
C MET A 1 -50.98 -55.48 -1.52
N LYS A 2 -50.42 -56.38 -2.34
CA LYS A 2 -49.06 -56.21 -2.92
C LYS A 2 -48.92 -55.22 -4.11
N LYS A 3 -50.02 -54.75 -4.73
CA LYS A 3 -49.97 -53.78 -5.85
C LYS A 3 -50.10 -52.30 -5.43
N ILE A 4 -50.43 -52.01 -4.17
CA ILE A 4 -50.56 -50.63 -3.67
C ILE A 4 -49.27 -50.16 -2.96
N MET A 5 -48.47 -51.08 -2.39
CA MET A 5 -47.17 -50.72 -1.79
C MET A 5 -46.07 -50.39 -2.82
N LEU A 6 -46.14 -50.93 -4.05
CA LEU A 6 -45.11 -50.66 -5.07
C LEU A 6 -45.27 -49.27 -5.72
N SER A 7 -46.51 -48.78 -5.85
CA SER A 7 -46.78 -47.44 -6.39
C SER A 7 -46.45 -46.33 -5.40
N CYS A 8 -46.60 -46.56 -4.08
CA CYS A 8 -46.16 -45.60 -3.07
C CYS A 8 -44.62 -45.52 -2.95
N PHE A 9 -43.89 -46.61 -3.21
CA PHE A 9 -42.42 -46.58 -3.21
C PHE A 9 -41.82 -45.92 -4.47
N MET A 10 -42.50 -46.01 -5.63
CA MET A 10 -42.12 -45.24 -6.84
C MET A 10 -42.48 -43.77 -6.76
N LEU A 11 -43.57 -43.38 -6.09
CA LEU A 11 -43.88 -41.95 -5.87
C LEU A 11 -42.99 -41.31 -4.78
N LEU A 12 -42.51 -42.06 -3.78
CA LEU A 12 -41.54 -41.52 -2.81
C LEU A 12 -40.11 -41.42 -3.35
N SER A 13 -39.74 -42.18 -4.38
CA SER A 13 -38.41 -42.07 -5.02
C SER A 13 -38.33 -40.97 -6.09
N VAL A 14 -39.47 -40.50 -6.61
CA VAL A 14 -39.53 -39.33 -7.51
C VAL A 14 -39.70 -38.01 -6.74
N LEU A 15 -40.04 -38.06 -5.45
CA LEU A 15 -40.14 -36.88 -4.56
C LEU A 15 -38.87 -36.60 -3.75
N MET A 16 -37.82 -37.43 -3.87
CA MET A 16 -36.51 -37.22 -3.23
C MET A 16 -35.38 -37.07 -4.26
N ALA A 17 -35.49 -36.08 -5.16
CA ALA A 17 -34.35 -35.55 -5.93
C ALA A 17 -34.69 -34.19 -6.59
N LYS A 18 -35.39 -33.30 -5.89
CA LYS A 18 -35.18 -31.85 -6.08
C LYS A 18 -34.50 -31.32 -4.83
N ALA A 19 -33.29 -31.82 -4.57
CA ALA A 19 -32.37 -31.02 -3.79
C ALA A 19 -32.23 -29.71 -4.55
N GLN A 20 -32.63 -28.60 -3.92
CA GLN A 20 -32.41 -27.27 -4.48
C GLN A 20 -30.90 -27.15 -4.72
N GLU A 21 -30.48 -27.17 -5.99
CA GLU A 21 -29.07 -27.00 -6.33
C GLU A 21 -28.61 -25.67 -5.71
N GLN A 22 -27.69 -25.78 -4.75
CA GLN A 22 -27.11 -24.60 -4.13
C GLN A 22 -26.30 -23.87 -5.19
N PRO A 23 -26.49 -22.55 -5.35
CA PRO A 23 -25.77 -21.81 -6.39
C PRO A 23 -24.27 -21.75 -6.05
N GLU A 24 -23.43 -21.66 -7.08
CA GLU A 24 -21.98 -21.75 -6.95
C GLU A 24 -21.37 -20.70 -6.00
N TRP A 25 -21.96 -19.51 -5.92
CA TRP A 25 -21.50 -18.46 -4.99
C TRP A 25 -21.71 -18.80 -3.50
N GLN A 26 -22.43 -19.88 -3.17
CA GLN A 26 -22.55 -20.42 -1.80
C GLN A 26 -21.55 -21.55 -1.51
N SER A 27 -20.63 -21.85 -2.44
CA SER A 27 -19.64 -22.93 -2.30
C SER A 27 -18.21 -22.40 -2.28
N GLN A 28 -17.44 -22.82 -1.28
CA GLN A 28 -16.00 -22.54 -1.19
C GLN A 28 -15.16 -23.31 -2.25
N TYR A 29 -15.75 -24.32 -2.90
CA TYR A 29 -15.09 -25.10 -3.95
C TYR A 29 -15.30 -24.50 -5.34
N ALA A 30 -16.38 -23.75 -5.56
CA ALA A 30 -16.74 -23.21 -6.87
C ALA A 30 -15.98 -21.90 -7.18
N ILE A 31 -14.65 -21.99 -7.15
CA ILE A 31 -13.73 -20.86 -7.30
C ILE A 31 -13.65 -20.36 -8.75
N GLY A 32 -13.91 -21.24 -9.71
CA GLY A 32 -14.11 -20.84 -11.10
C GLY A 32 -14.44 -22.01 -12.01
N LYS A 33 -14.88 -21.70 -13.23
CA LYS A 33 -15.23 -22.69 -14.25
C LYS A 33 -14.80 -22.21 -15.63
N ASN A 34 -14.18 -23.12 -16.38
CA ASN A 34 -13.66 -22.90 -17.75
C ASN A 34 -12.71 -21.70 -17.89
N LYS A 35 -12.12 -21.23 -16.78
CA LYS A 35 -11.10 -20.19 -16.82
C LYS A 35 -9.84 -20.74 -17.47
N ILE A 36 -9.10 -19.88 -18.16
CA ILE A 36 -7.71 -20.16 -18.53
C ILE A 36 -6.88 -20.32 -17.25
N ALA A 37 -5.89 -21.22 -17.27
CA ALA A 37 -4.99 -21.44 -16.15
C ALA A 37 -4.22 -20.15 -15.80
N PRO A 38 -3.83 -19.92 -14.53
CA PRO A 38 -3.04 -18.74 -14.19
C PRO A 38 -1.69 -18.75 -14.91
N HIS A 39 -1.30 -17.60 -15.46
CA HIS A 39 -0.06 -17.41 -16.22
C HIS A 39 0.47 -16.00 -16.03
N ALA A 40 1.73 -15.75 -16.42
CA ALA A 40 2.26 -14.41 -16.58
C ALA A 40 1.48 -13.67 -17.68
N TYR A 41 1.36 -12.34 -17.59
CA TYR A 41 0.72 -11.59 -18.67
C TYR A 41 1.49 -11.77 -20.00
N VAL A 42 0.80 -12.29 -21.01
CA VAL A 42 1.34 -12.60 -22.34
C VAL A 42 0.62 -11.77 -23.41
N TRP A 43 0.46 -10.46 -23.15
CA TRP A 43 -0.23 -9.59 -24.10
C TRP A 43 0.46 -9.66 -25.48
N PRO A 44 -0.31 -9.83 -26.57
CA PRO A 44 0.24 -9.86 -27.92
C PRO A 44 0.56 -8.44 -28.39
N TYR A 45 1.81 -8.22 -28.81
CA TYR A 45 2.28 -6.97 -29.39
C TYR A 45 2.44 -7.09 -30.91
N ALA A 46 2.35 -5.96 -31.61
CA ALA A 46 2.57 -5.90 -33.07
C ALA A 46 4.01 -6.27 -33.46
N ASP A 47 4.99 -5.84 -32.66
CA ASP A 47 6.40 -6.03 -32.90
C ASP A 47 7.22 -5.93 -31.60
N ALA A 48 8.54 -6.17 -31.72
CA ALA A 48 9.48 -6.12 -30.60
C ALA A 48 9.64 -4.71 -29.99
N ASN A 49 9.53 -3.64 -30.78
CA ASN A 49 9.65 -2.26 -30.26
C ASN A 49 8.50 -1.94 -29.32
N LYS A 50 7.28 -2.40 -29.64
CA LYS A 50 6.12 -2.21 -28.77
C LYS A 50 6.21 -2.96 -27.45
N VAL A 51 6.90 -4.10 -27.40
CA VAL A 51 7.25 -4.77 -26.13
C VAL A 51 8.18 -3.90 -25.29
N ILE A 52 9.22 -3.32 -25.91
CA ILE A 52 10.20 -2.44 -25.23
C ILE A 52 9.51 -1.16 -24.71
N GLU A 53 8.58 -0.60 -25.47
CA GLU A 53 7.80 0.58 -25.06
C GLU A 53 6.82 0.27 -23.92
N ARG A 54 6.42 -1.00 -23.76
CA ARG A 54 5.48 -1.52 -22.73
C ARG A 54 4.05 -1.01 -22.90
N GLU A 55 3.65 -0.73 -24.13
CA GLU A 55 2.35 -0.12 -24.44
C GLU A 55 1.38 -1.15 -25.07
N HIS A 56 1.05 -2.21 -24.31
CA HIS A 56 0.14 -3.27 -24.76
C HIS A 56 -1.26 -2.72 -25.11
N THR A 57 -1.71 -1.67 -24.43
CA THR A 57 -3.05 -1.08 -24.63
C THR A 57 -3.25 -0.47 -26.02
N THR A 58 -2.15 -0.17 -26.72
CA THR A 58 -2.16 0.36 -28.10
C THR A 58 -1.90 -0.71 -29.15
N SER A 59 -1.68 -1.97 -28.73
CA SER A 59 -1.50 -3.09 -29.65
C SER A 59 -2.76 -3.29 -30.50
N PRO A 60 -2.63 -3.55 -31.81
CA PRO A 60 -3.78 -3.90 -32.66
C PRO A 60 -4.44 -5.23 -32.23
N TYR A 61 -3.80 -5.99 -31.33
CA TYR A 61 -4.30 -7.23 -30.76
C TYR A 61 -4.88 -7.07 -29.35
N TYR A 62 -5.07 -5.84 -28.89
CA TYR A 62 -5.72 -5.51 -27.63
C TYR A 62 -6.92 -4.59 -27.88
N GLN A 63 -8.04 -4.85 -27.21
CA GLN A 63 -9.23 -4.01 -27.29
C GLN A 63 -9.83 -3.84 -25.91
N SER A 64 -9.78 -2.62 -25.36
CA SER A 64 -10.45 -2.34 -24.09
C SER A 64 -11.97 -2.43 -24.24
N LEU A 65 -12.61 -3.04 -23.24
CA LEU A 65 -14.05 -3.02 -23.01
C LEU A 65 -14.41 -2.16 -21.80
N ASN A 66 -13.55 -1.23 -21.40
CA ASN A 66 -13.89 -0.19 -20.43
C ASN A 66 -14.86 0.84 -21.03
N GLY A 67 -15.37 1.73 -20.18
CA GLY A 67 -16.33 2.76 -20.54
C GLY A 67 -17.76 2.43 -20.07
N PRO A 68 -18.79 2.96 -20.73
CA PRO A 68 -20.17 2.76 -20.30
C PRO A 68 -20.69 1.35 -20.62
N TRP A 69 -21.35 0.74 -19.64
CA TRP A 69 -22.09 -0.52 -19.78
C TRP A 69 -23.53 -0.33 -19.31
N LYS A 70 -24.48 -1.08 -19.87
CA LYS A 70 -25.84 -1.14 -19.33
C LYS A 70 -25.83 -1.86 -17.99
N PHE A 71 -26.56 -1.31 -17.03
CA PHE A 71 -26.51 -1.78 -15.65
C PHE A 71 -27.88 -1.82 -14.98
N HIS A 72 -28.12 -2.91 -14.25
CA HIS A 72 -29.29 -3.09 -13.41
C HIS A 72 -28.90 -3.69 -12.06
N TRP A 73 -29.22 -2.99 -10.99
CA TRP A 73 -28.96 -3.43 -9.61
C TRP A 73 -30.25 -3.90 -8.96
N VAL A 74 -30.17 -4.99 -8.20
CA VAL A 74 -31.23 -5.43 -7.30
C VAL A 74 -30.68 -5.90 -5.96
N LYS A 75 -31.49 -5.77 -4.92
CA LYS A 75 -31.35 -6.54 -3.67
C LYS A 75 -32.18 -7.81 -3.79
N ASN A 76 -31.65 -8.92 -3.27
CA ASN A 76 -32.16 -10.29 -3.42
C ASN A 76 -31.94 -10.85 -4.85
N PRO A 77 -31.07 -11.86 -5.03
CA PRO A 77 -30.83 -12.52 -6.31
C PRO A 77 -32.07 -13.10 -6.99
N ALA A 78 -33.14 -13.42 -6.25
CA ALA A 78 -34.38 -13.90 -6.83
C ALA A 78 -35.12 -12.86 -7.67
N THR A 79 -34.81 -11.57 -7.51
CA THR A 79 -35.46 -10.45 -8.21
C THR A 79 -34.65 -9.92 -9.41
N ARG A 80 -33.49 -10.52 -9.69
CA ARG A 80 -32.62 -10.11 -10.78
C ARG A 80 -33.27 -10.40 -12.15
N PRO A 81 -32.88 -9.67 -13.21
CA PRO A 81 -33.37 -9.94 -14.56
C PRO A 81 -32.73 -11.21 -15.13
N VAL A 82 -33.22 -12.40 -14.76
CA VAL A 82 -32.58 -13.71 -15.01
C VAL A 82 -32.13 -13.93 -16.46
N ASP A 83 -32.92 -13.47 -17.43
CA ASP A 83 -32.66 -13.70 -18.86
C ASP A 83 -31.83 -12.59 -19.56
N PHE A 84 -31.29 -11.62 -18.81
CA PHE A 84 -30.62 -10.45 -19.38
C PHE A 84 -29.39 -10.78 -20.25
N TYR A 85 -28.78 -11.94 -20.04
CA TYR A 85 -27.62 -12.42 -20.78
C TYR A 85 -27.95 -12.78 -22.24
N LYS A 86 -29.24 -13.03 -22.55
CA LYS A 86 -29.69 -13.36 -23.91
C LYS A 86 -29.56 -12.13 -24.83
N PRO A 87 -29.01 -12.27 -26.05
CA PRO A 87 -28.77 -11.14 -26.95
C PRO A 87 -30.03 -10.32 -27.25
N GLU A 88 -31.18 -10.97 -27.40
CA GLU A 88 -32.48 -10.38 -27.72
C GLU A 88 -33.15 -9.68 -26.53
N TYR A 89 -32.65 -9.88 -25.30
CA TYR A 89 -33.24 -9.24 -24.12
C TYR A 89 -33.07 -7.72 -24.21
N PHE A 90 -34.15 -6.97 -23.98
CA PHE A 90 -34.12 -5.51 -24.09
C PHE A 90 -33.58 -4.85 -22.81
N VAL A 91 -32.42 -4.18 -22.93
CA VAL A 91 -31.79 -3.41 -21.83
C VAL A 91 -31.86 -1.89 -22.06
N GLY A 92 -32.64 -1.42 -23.04
CA GLY A 92 -32.66 0.01 -23.40
C GLY A 92 -33.17 0.93 -22.28
N ASN A 93 -33.95 0.40 -21.33
CA ASN A 93 -34.43 1.12 -20.15
C ASN A 93 -33.48 1.05 -18.95
N TRP A 94 -32.34 0.38 -19.09
CA TRP A 94 -31.33 0.31 -18.03
C TRP A 94 -30.48 1.57 -18.01
N ALA A 95 -29.99 1.93 -16.82
CA ALA A 95 -28.99 2.97 -16.67
C ALA A 95 -27.65 2.54 -17.27
N ASP A 96 -26.78 3.52 -17.53
CA ASP A 96 -25.39 3.26 -17.86
C ASP A 96 -24.51 3.38 -16.61
N ILE A 97 -23.53 2.49 -16.46
CA ILE A 97 -22.52 2.51 -15.40
C ILE A 97 -21.12 2.59 -16.02
N GLN A 98 -20.19 3.28 -15.37
CA GLN A 98 -18.80 3.29 -15.79
C GLN A 98 -18.07 2.04 -15.32
N VAL A 99 -17.36 1.40 -16.24
CA VAL A 99 -16.50 0.25 -15.98
C VAL A 99 -15.05 0.58 -16.36
N PRO A 100 -14.06 0.39 -15.48
CA PRO A 100 -14.21 -0.05 -14.08
C PRO A 100 -14.71 1.05 -13.12
N GLY A 101 -15.22 0.61 -11.97
CA GLY A 101 -15.66 1.45 -10.86
C GLY A 101 -16.67 0.71 -9.98
N ASN A 102 -16.49 0.75 -8.66
CA ASN A 102 -17.44 0.11 -7.74
C ASN A 102 -18.84 0.76 -7.82
N TRP A 103 -19.92 -0.02 -7.76
CA TRP A 103 -21.26 0.52 -7.96
C TRP A 103 -21.71 1.43 -6.82
N GLU A 104 -21.16 1.26 -5.61
CA GLU A 104 -21.46 2.11 -4.45
C GLU A 104 -20.92 3.53 -4.63
N ARG A 105 -19.88 3.70 -5.45
CA ARG A 105 -19.37 5.01 -5.84
C ARG A 105 -20.08 5.59 -7.07
N GLN A 106 -21.11 4.89 -7.55
CA GLN A 106 -21.95 5.28 -8.67
C GLN A 106 -23.44 5.32 -8.31
N GLY A 107 -23.76 5.31 -7.01
CA GLY A 107 -25.11 5.55 -6.49
C GLY A 107 -25.98 4.31 -6.25
N TYR A 108 -25.43 3.09 -6.33
CA TYR A 108 -26.15 1.84 -6.08
C TYR A 108 -25.68 1.17 -4.80
N GLY A 109 -26.56 0.40 -4.12
CA GLY A 109 -26.20 -0.26 -2.86
C GLY A 109 -25.71 0.71 -1.79
N THR A 110 -24.87 0.21 -0.88
CA THR A 110 -24.31 0.97 0.25
C THR A 110 -22.86 0.59 0.47
N ALA A 111 -21.93 1.57 0.44
CA ALA A 111 -20.54 1.34 0.84
C ALA A 111 -20.49 1.08 2.35
N ILE A 112 -19.86 -0.03 2.76
CA ILE A 112 -19.77 -0.41 4.18
C ILE A 112 -18.30 -0.46 4.57
N TYR A 113 -17.94 0.13 5.71
CA TYR A 113 -16.60 0.00 6.28
C TYR A 113 -16.67 -0.71 7.63
N VAL A 114 -16.05 -1.88 7.70
CA VAL A 114 -15.83 -2.66 8.92
C VAL A 114 -14.39 -3.17 8.88
N ASN A 115 -13.80 -3.36 10.06
CA ASN A 115 -12.45 -3.92 10.21
C ASN A 115 -12.55 -5.45 10.34
N GLU A 116 -12.52 -5.96 11.56
CA GLU A 116 -12.35 -7.40 11.84
C GLU A 116 -13.62 -8.21 11.55
N ASP A 117 -14.79 -7.58 11.50
CA ASP A 117 -16.08 -8.24 11.25
C ASP A 117 -16.38 -8.42 9.75
N TYR A 118 -17.22 -9.40 9.42
CA TYR A 118 -17.90 -9.44 8.12
C TYR A 118 -19.11 -8.50 8.13
N GLU A 119 -19.28 -7.71 7.08
CA GLU A 119 -20.40 -6.76 6.94
C GLU A 119 -21.76 -7.45 6.85
N PHE A 120 -21.77 -8.75 6.53
CA PHE A 120 -22.95 -9.61 6.52
C PHE A 120 -23.15 -10.39 7.84
N GLY A 121 -22.46 -10.01 8.92
CA GLY A 121 -22.59 -10.57 10.27
C GLY A 121 -21.64 -11.73 10.56
N LYS A 122 -21.83 -12.43 11.69
CA LYS A 122 -20.89 -13.46 12.21
C LYS A 122 -20.60 -14.63 11.26
N GLY A 123 -21.38 -14.78 10.19
CA GLY A 123 -21.17 -15.76 9.14
C GLY A 123 -21.44 -17.21 9.54
N ASN A 124 -21.75 -18.04 8.54
CA ASN A 124 -21.84 -19.49 8.66
C ASN A 124 -21.17 -20.12 7.42
N PRO A 125 -19.83 -20.08 7.32
CA PRO A 125 -19.12 -20.47 6.10
C PRO A 125 -19.51 -21.88 5.64
N PRO A 126 -19.71 -22.11 4.33
CA PRO A 126 -19.48 -21.17 3.22
C PRO A 126 -20.64 -20.20 2.94
N PHE A 127 -21.72 -20.25 3.73
CA PHE A 127 -22.97 -19.57 3.40
C PHE A 127 -22.95 -18.06 3.68
N VAL A 128 -23.34 -17.28 2.70
CA VAL A 128 -23.63 -15.84 2.84
C VAL A 128 -25.15 -15.58 2.75
N PRO A 129 -25.65 -14.41 3.23
CA PRO A 129 -27.08 -14.11 3.15
C PRO A 129 -27.61 -14.18 1.72
N VAL A 130 -28.81 -14.71 1.53
CA VAL A 130 -29.43 -14.83 0.20
C VAL A 130 -30.32 -13.64 -0.09
N GLU A 131 -31.27 -13.35 0.81
CA GLU A 131 -32.29 -12.31 0.59
C GLU A 131 -31.68 -10.89 0.62
N GLU A 132 -30.62 -10.70 1.40
CA GLU A 132 -29.93 -9.42 1.51
C GLU A 132 -28.83 -9.22 0.47
N ASN A 133 -28.41 -10.28 -0.24
CA ASN A 133 -27.35 -10.17 -1.23
C ASN A 133 -27.77 -9.23 -2.36
N GLU A 134 -26.80 -8.56 -2.94
CA GLU A 134 -27.00 -7.62 -4.04
C GLU A 134 -26.46 -8.21 -5.33
N VAL A 135 -27.18 -7.98 -6.43
CA VAL A 135 -26.78 -8.41 -7.76
C VAL A 135 -26.72 -7.22 -8.70
N GLY A 136 -25.55 -6.99 -9.27
CA GLY A 136 -25.31 -6.07 -10.36
C GLY A 136 -25.25 -6.80 -11.69
N SER A 137 -26.24 -6.59 -12.56
CA SER A 137 -26.27 -7.14 -13.93
C SER A 137 -25.66 -6.13 -14.90
N TYR A 138 -24.51 -6.46 -15.47
CA TYR A 138 -23.78 -5.63 -16.44
C TYR A 138 -23.93 -6.21 -17.84
N ARG A 139 -24.18 -5.37 -18.84
CA ARG A 139 -24.19 -5.82 -20.24
C ARG A 139 -23.66 -4.74 -21.18
N ARG A 140 -22.88 -5.13 -22.17
CA ARG A 140 -22.56 -4.25 -23.31
C ARG A 140 -22.47 -5.03 -24.60
N THR A 141 -22.54 -4.29 -25.70
CA THR A 141 -22.18 -4.81 -27.01
C THR A 141 -20.75 -4.40 -27.38
N PHE A 142 -20.16 -5.13 -28.31
CA PHE A 142 -18.85 -4.87 -28.87
C PHE A 142 -18.75 -5.49 -30.28
N THR A 143 -17.74 -5.08 -31.03
CA THR A 143 -17.39 -5.69 -32.33
C THR A 143 -15.94 -6.14 -32.30
N ILE A 144 -15.64 -7.20 -33.03
CA ILE A 144 -14.29 -7.73 -33.18
C ILE A 144 -13.62 -7.04 -34.39
N PRO A 145 -12.38 -6.54 -34.25
CA PRO A 145 -11.63 -6.00 -35.39
C PRO A 145 -11.53 -7.01 -36.54
N ALA A 146 -11.60 -6.54 -37.79
CA ALA A 146 -11.55 -7.41 -38.96
C ALA A 146 -10.27 -8.25 -39.03
N ASP A 147 -9.13 -7.69 -38.58
CA ASP A 147 -7.83 -8.34 -38.54
C ASP A 147 -7.73 -9.46 -37.48
N TRP A 148 -8.78 -9.66 -36.68
CA TRP A 148 -8.88 -10.75 -35.72
C TRP A 148 -9.54 -12.01 -36.27
N LYS A 149 -9.95 -12.00 -37.54
CA LYS A 149 -10.50 -13.19 -38.20
C LYS A 149 -9.53 -14.37 -38.10
N ASP A 150 -10.06 -15.55 -37.79
CA ASP A 150 -9.34 -16.82 -37.62
C ASP A 150 -8.30 -16.85 -36.47
N ARG A 151 -8.24 -15.79 -35.64
CA ARG A 151 -7.41 -15.75 -34.44
C ARG A 151 -8.13 -16.32 -33.23
N ARG A 152 -7.36 -16.60 -32.17
CA ARG A 152 -7.89 -16.84 -30.83
C ARG A 152 -8.24 -15.50 -30.19
N VAL A 153 -9.37 -15.42 -29.51
CA VAL A 153 -9.82 -14.22 -28.78
C VAL A 153 -10.12 -14.58 -27.34
N VAL A 154 -9.51 -13.84 -26.42
CA VAL A 154 -9.67 -14.04 -24.98
C VAL A 154 -10.32 -12.82 -24.37
N LEU A 155 -11.27 -13.06 -23.49
CA LEU A 155 -11.89 -12.05 -22.63
C LEU A 155 -11.22 -12.10 -21.25
N CYS A 156 -10.70 -10.96 -20.80
CA CYS A 156 -10.06 -10.79 -19.50
C CYS A 156 -10.83 -9.79 -18.63
N PHE A 157 -11.05 -10.18 -17.38
CA PHE A 157 -11.49 -9.28 -16.31
C PHE A 157 -10.40 -9.23 -15.23
N GLU A 158 -9.73 -8.10 -15.08
CA GLU A 158 -8.60 -7.95 -14.15
C GLU A 158 -9.00 -8.03 -12.67
N GLY A 159 -10.26 -7.70 -12.35
CA GLY A 159 -10.78 -7.70 -10.99
C GLY A 159 -12.26 -7.39 -10.91
N VAL A 160 -13.03 -8.35 -10.40
CA VAL A 160 -14.47 -8.21 -10.13
C VAL A 160 -14.74 -8.77 -8.74
N ILE A 161 -15.34 -7.97 -7.86
CA ILE A 161 -15.67 -8.36 -6.50
C ILE A 161 -17.18 -8.70 -6.39
N SER A 162 -17.59 -9.79 -5.74
CA SER A 162 -16.79 -10.89 -5.13
C SER A 162 -16.91 -12.22 -5.88
N PHE A 163 -18.02 -12.42 -6.59
CA PHE A 163 -18.31 -13.54 -7.47
C PHE A 163 -19.09 -13.05 -8.70
N TYR A 164 -18.92 -13.71 -9.84
CA TYR A 164 -19.77 -13.46 -10.99
C TYR A 164 -19.88 -14.66 -11.94
N TYR A 165 -21.01 -14.72 -12.66
CA TYR A 165 -21.15 -15.49 -13.89
C TYR A 165 -20.91 -14.57 -15.09
N VAL A 166 -20.45 -15.15 -16.21
CA VAL A 166 -20.20 -14.42 -17.46
C VAL A 166 -20.70 -15.17 -18.69
N TRP A 167 -21.33 -14.43 -19.60
CA TRP A 167 -21.86 -14.94 -20.86
C TRP A 167 -21.36 -14.09 -22.03
N VAL A 168 -21.17 -14.75 -23.17
CA VAL A 168 -20.99 -14.10 -24.47
C VAL A 168 -22.03 -14.62 -25.44
N ASN A 169 -22.74 -13.72 -26.11
CA ASN A 169 -23.82 -14.03 -27.05
C ASN A 169 -24.90 -14.98 -26.51
N GLY A 170 -25.20 -14.90 -25.21
CA GLY A 170 -26.19 -15.76 -24.56
C GLY A 170 -25.64 -17.08 -24.03
N GLU A 171 -24.40 -17.43 -24.35
CA GLU A 171 -23.77 -18.68 -23.92
C GLU A 171 -22.94 -18.47 -22.65
N LEU A 172 -23.19 -19.31 -21.63
CA LEU A 172 -22.45 -19.27 -20.37
C LEU A 172 -21.00 -19.72 -20.59
N LEU A 173 -20.04 -18.85 -20.30
CA LEU A 173 -18.62 -19.22 -20.32
C LEU A 173 -18.25 -19.94 -19.03
N GLY A 174 -18.64 -19.36 -17.88
CA GLY A 174 -18.30 -19.86 -16.56
C GLY A 174 -18.55 -18.83 -15.46
N TYR A 175 -17.78 -18.96 -14.38
CA TYR A 175 -17.84 -18.10 -13.20
C TYR A 175 -16.48 -17.97 -12.52
N ASN A 176 -16.35 -17.02 -11.60
CA ASN A 176 -15.11 -16.78 -10.84
C ASN A 176 -15.38 -16.28 -9.40
N GLN A 177 -14.52 -16.72 -8.47
CA GLN A 177 -14.25 -16.11 -7.16
C GLN A 177 -12.79 -15.64 -7.09
N GLY A 178 -12.50 -14.72 -6.17
CA GLY A 178 -11.19 -14.10 -6.01
C GLY A 178 -11.13 -12.82 -6.82
N SER A 179 -11.28 -11.69 -6.13
CA SER A 179 -11.55 -10.39 -6.74
C SER A 179 -10.34 -9.59 -7.20
N LYS A 180 -9.13 -10.04 -6.85
CA LYS A 180 -7.89 -9.25 -6.96
C LYS A 180 -6.87 -9.81 -7.94
N THR A 181 -7.24 -10.83 -8.70
CA THR A 181 -6.45 -11.38 -9.80
C THR A 181 -7.36 -11.63 -10.99
N ALA A 182 -6.79 -11.56 -12.19
CA ALA A 182 -7.55 -11.70 -13.41
C ALA A 182 -8.28 -13.05 -13.51
N ALA A 183 -9.38 -13.06 -14.26
CA ALA A 183 -10.03 -14.27 -14.73
C ALA A 183 -10.28 -14.13 -16.23
N GLU A 184 -9.86 -15.15 -16.97
CA GLU A 184 -9.82 -15.12 -18.43
C GLU A 184 -10.56 -16.32 -19.03
N TRP A 185 -11.22 -16.10 -20.17
CA TRP A 185 -11.89 -17.14 -20.95
C TRP A 185 -11.57 -17.00 -22.43
N ASP A 186 -11.27 -18.13 -23.07
CA ASP A 186 -11.24 -18.21 -24.53
C ASP A 186 -12.68 -18.15 -25.06
N ILE A 187 -13.00 -17.08 -25.81
CA ILE A 187 -14.34 -16.85 -26.35
C ILE A 187 -14.41 -17.11 -27.85
N THR A 188 -13.35 -17.67 -28.44
CA THR A 188 -13.20 -17.74 -29.90
C THR A 188 -14.39 -18.41 -30.58
N ASP A 189 -14.85 -19.54 -30.05
CA ASP A 189 -15.95 -20.32 -30.62
C ASP A 189 -17.35 -19.80 -30.19
N LYS A 190 -17.40 -18.67 -29.48
CA LYS A 190 -18.63 -18.01 -28.99
C LYS A 190 -18.92 -16.70 -29.71
N LEU A 191 -17.98 -16.23 -30.53
CA LEU A 191 -18.10 -15.00 -31.30
C LEU A 191 -18.93 -15.22 -32.57
N LYS A 192 -19.60 -14.17 -33.02
CA LYS A 192 -20.28 -14.10 -34.30
C LYS A 192 -19.81 -12.88 -35.09
N ASP A 193 -20.05 -12.88 -36.39
CA ASP A 193 -19.77 -11.73 -37.24
C ASP A 193 -20.61 -10.51 -36.80
N GLY A 194 -19.99 -9.33 -36.81
CA GLY A 194 -20.64 -8.08 -36.43
C GLY A 194 -20.72 -7.85 -34.92
N GLU A 195 -21.90 -7.44 -34.45
CA GLU A 195 -22.12 -7.07 -33.06
C GLU A 195 -22.21 -8.31 -32.15
N ASN A 196 -21.41 -8.34 -31.10
CA ASN A 196 -21.39 -9.35 -30.06
C ASN A 196 -21.85 -8.75 -28.73
N THR A 197 -22.37 -9.58 -27.83
CA THR A 197 -22.82 -9.15 -26.49
C THR A 197 -22.02 -9.87 -25.42
N VAL A 198 -21.59 -9.13 -24.38
CA VAL A 198 -21.05 -9.70 -23.13
C VAL A 198 -21.93 -9.28 -21.96
N ALA A 199 -22.21 -10.22 -21.06
CA ALA A 199 -23.06 -10.02 -19.89
C ALA A 199 -22.40 -10.60 -18.64
N LEU A 200 -22.47 -9.88 -17.52
CA LEU A 200 -21.99 -10.34 -16.21
C LEU A 200 -23.07 -10.18 -15.16
N GLU A 201 -23.21 -11.20 -14.32
CA GLU A 201 -24.08 -11.19 -13.15
C GLU A 201 -23.20 -11.22 -11.90
N VAL A 202 -22.96 -10.05 -11.32
CA VAL A 202 -22.00 -9.85 -10.22
C VAL A 202 -22.74 -9.85 -8.89
N TYR A 203 -22.24 -10.64 -7.95
CA TYR A 203 -22.79 -10.78 -6.61
C TYR A 203 -21.89 -10.06 -5.60
N ARG A 204 -22.53 -9.27 -4.71
CA ARG A 204 -21.82 -8.58 -3.62
C ARG A 204 -21.14 -9.57 -2.68
N TRP A 205 -21.87 -10.59 -2.24
CA TRP A 205 -21.33 -11.64 -1.36
C TRP A 205 -21.28 -13.00 -2.02
N SER A 206 -20.26 -13.76 -1.66
CA SER A 206 -20.08 -15.18 -2.00
C SER A 206 -19.27 -15.89 -0.91
N ALA A 207 -19.13 -17.21 -1.00
CA ALA A 207 -18.21 -17.96 -0.17
C ALA A 207 -16.79 -17.34 -0.19
N GLY A 208 -16.36 -16.82 -1.34
CA GLY A 208 -15.08 -16.14 -1.49
C GLY A 208 -14.90 -14.91 -0.60
N SER A 209 -15.99 -14.25 -0.18
CA SER A 209 -15.97 -13.11 0.72
C SER A 209 -15.41 -13.45 2.11
N TYR A 210 -15.48 -14.72 2.54
CA TYR A 210 -14.84 -15.17 3.77
C TYR A 210 -13.31 -15.14 3.75
N LEU A 211 -12.69 -15.02 2.56
CA LEU A 211 -11.25 -14.84 2.41
C LEU A 211 -10.90 -13.40 1.97
N GLU A 212 -11.86 -12.48 2.00
CA GLU A 212 -11.70 -11.07 1.61
C GLU A 212 -12.21 -10.14 2.73
N CYS A 213 -11.79 -10.45 3.96
CA CYS A 213 -12.18 -9.76 5.19
C CYS A 213 -11.22 -8.62 5.57
N GLN A 214 -10.52 -8.01 4.60
CA GLN A 214 -9.58 -6.93 4.89
C GLN A 214 -10.23 -5.74 5.63
N ASP A 215 -9.41 -5.03 6.41
CA ASP A 215 -9.75 -3.74 7.02
C ASP A 215 -9.85 -2.63 5.95
N PHE A 216 -10.94 -2.65 5.19
CA PHE A 216 -11.21 -1.70 4.11
C PHE A 216 -12.71 -1.49 3.87
N TRP A 217 -13.04 -0.61 2.91
CA TRP A 217 -14.40 -0.55 2.39
C TRP A 217 -14.81 -1.84 1.67
N ARG A 218 -15.94 -2.40 2.09
CA ARG A 218 -16.67 -3.53 1.48
C ARG A 218 -17.54 -2.99 0.35
N LEU A 219 -17.02 -3.09 -0.87
CA LEU A 219 -17.60 -2.59 -2.11
C LEU A 219 -17.89 -3.73 -3.09
N SER A 220 -18.51 -3.41 -4.22
CA SER A 220 -19.00 -4.40 -5.18
C SER A 220 -18.75 -3.99 -6.64
N GLY A 221 -18.76 -4.94 -7.56
CA GLY A 221 -18.75 -4.68 -9.00
C GLY A 221 -17.40 -4.91 -9.70
N ILE A 222 -17.26 -4.34 -10.89
CA ILE A 222 -16.05 -4.48 -11.73
C ILE A 222 -15.03 -3.42 -11.30
N GLU A 223 -13.98 -3.85 -10.58
CA GLU A 223 -13.01 -2.94 -9.93
C GLU A 223 -11.86 -2.54 -10.84
N ARG A 224 -11.52 -3.38 -11.83
CA ARG A 224 -10.38 -3.21 -12.73
C ARG A 224 -10.77 -3.46 -14.18
N ASP A 225 -9.82 -3.24 -15.08
CA ASP A 225 -10.04 -3.25 -16.52
C ASP A 225 -10.71 -4.53 -17.04
N VAL A 226 -11.53 -4.34 -18.07
CA VAL A 226 -12.09 -5.40 -18.90
C VAL A 226 -11.58 -5.19 -20.31
N TYR A 227 -11.08 -6.25 -20.93
CA TYR A 227 -10.56 -6.16 -22.29
C TYR A 227 -10.62 -7.49 -23.02
N LEU A 228 -10.47 -7.40 -24.34
CA LEU A 228 -10.17 -8.53 -25.20
C LEU A 228 -8.71 -8.47 -25.63
N TYR A 229 -8.08 -9.63 -25.79
CA TYR A 229 -6.82 -9.74 -26.53
C TYR A 229 -6.87 -10.89 -27.52
N SER A 230 -6.10 -10.76 -28.60
CA SER A 230 -6.12 -11.72 -29.70
C SER A 230 -4.75 -12.31 -30.04
N THR A 231 -4.66 -13.64 -29.97
CA THR A 231 -3.45 -14.40 -30.27
C THR A 231 -3.65 -15.28 -31.50
N PRO A 232 -2.60 -15.74 -32.19
CA PRO A 232 -2.71 -16.86 -33.11
C PRO A 232 -3.23 -18.13 -32.42
N LYS A 233 -3.70 -19.12 -33.19
CA LYS A 233 -4.21 -20.39 -32.65
C LYS A 233 -3.15 -21.20 -31.88
N GLN A 234 -1.89 -21.18 -32.33
CA GLN A 234 -0.75 -21.59 -31.53
C GLN A 234 -0.14 -20.33 -30.91
N TYR A 235 0.02 -20.26 -29.59
CA TYR A 235 0.38 -19.04 -28.88
C TYR A 235 1.28 -19.31 -27.68
N ILE A 236 2.05 -18.29 -27.26
CA ILE A 236 2.75 -18.28 -25.97
C ILE A 236 1.70 -18.11 -24.87
N ALA A 237 1.56 -19.11 -24.01
CA ALA A 237 0.58 -19.16 -22.93
C ALA A 237 1.16 -18.68 -21.59
N ASP A 238 2.45 -18.89 -21.36
CA ASP A 238 3.16 -18.45 -20.16
C ASP A 238 4.67 -18.35 -20.42
N PHE A 239 5.38 -17.60 -19.59
CA PHE A 239 6.84 -17.64 -19.52
C PHE A 239 7.34 -17.35 -18.10
N LYS A 240 8.45 -17.97 -17.70
CA LYS A 240 9.11 -17.76 -16.41
C LYS A 240 10.54 -17.31 -16.63
N VAL A 241 10.89 -16.18 -16.01
CA VAL A 241 12.23 -15.61 -16.03
C VAL A 241 12.92 -15.89 -14.71
N ASN A 242 14.14 -16.42 -14.78
CA ASN A 242 15.12 -16.33 -13.70
C ASN A 242 16.22 -15.36 -14.13
N SER A 243 16.51 -14.36 -13.29
CA SER A 243 17.51 -13.31 -13.56
C SER A 243 18.25 -12.95 -12.27
N THR A 244 19.02 -13.91 -11.77
CA THR A 244 19.81 -13.79 -10.54
C THR A 244 21.20 -13.22 -10.82
N LEU A 245 21.94 -12.97 -9.74
CA LEU A 245 23.37 -12.70 -9.79
C LEU A 245 24.11 -13.89 -9.18
N ASP A 246 25.37 -14.06 -9.57
CA ASP A 246 26.27 -15.01 -8.91
C ASP A 246 26.39 -14.70 -7.41
N LYS A 247 26.49 -15.73 -6.57
CA LYS A 247 26.54 -15.56 -5.11
C LYS A 247 27.93 -15.23 -4.56
N GLU A 248 28.95 -15.15 -5.41
CA GLU A 248 30.33 -14.87 -5.00
C GLU A 248 30.64 -13.37 -5.06
N THR A 249 30.27 -12.72 -6.15
CA THR A 249 30.57 -11.31 -6.46
C THR A 249 29.33 -10.45 -6.63
N TYR A 250 28.16 -11.05 -6.85
CA TYR A 250 26.90 -10.36 -7.14
C TYR A 250 27.02 -9.38 -8.32
N SER A 251 27.76 -9.75 -9.36
CA SER A 251 28.07 -8.89 -10.52
C SER A 251 27.87 -9.57 -11.88
N VAL A 252 27.94 -10.90 -11.89
CA VAL A 252 27.69 -11.75 -13.05
C VAL A 252 26.21 -12.13 -13.07
N GLY A 253 25.53 -11.87 -14.17
CA GLY A 253 24.11 -12.18 -14.33
C GLY A 253 23.87 -13.63 -14.76
N GLU A 254 22.94 -14.31 -14.11
CA GLU A 254 22.46 -15.65 -14.47
C GLU A 254 21.04 -15.55 -15.02
N PHE A 255 20.88 -15.77 -16.33
CA PHE A 255 19.61 -15.69 -17.03
C PHE A 255 19.12 -17.08 -17.44
N ALA A 256 17.89 -17.41 -17.06
CA ALA A 256 17.17 -18.58 -17.57
C ALA A 256 15.74 -18.19 -17.97
N LEU A 257 15.25 -18.82 -19.04
CA LEU A 257 13.91 -18.60 -19.55
C LEU A 257 13.23 -19.95 -19.81
N GLU A 258 12.02 -20.09 -19.29
CA GLU A 258 11.10 -21.16 -19.63
C GLU A 258 9.88 -20.54 -20.30
N THR A 259 9.36 -21.17 -21.35
CA THR A 259 8.18 -20.68 -22.08
C THR A 259 7.23 -21.83 -22.38
N THR A 260 5.95 -21.63 -22.09
CA THR A 260 4.88 -22.58 -22.42
C THR A 260 4.18 -22.10 -23.69
N VAL A 261 4.15 -22.94 -24.71
CA VAL A 261 3.43 -22.70 -25.97
C VAL A 261 2.26 -23.66 -26.08
N GLU A 262 1.06 -23.11 -26.25
CA GLU A 262 -0.18 -23.88 -26.37
C GLU A 262 -0.86 -23.71 -27.72
N GLY A 263 -1.83 -24.58 -27.98
CA GLY A 263 -2.66 -24.57 -29.18
C GLY A 263 -2.12 -25.44 -30.32
N PRO A 264 -2.94 -25.70 -31.35
CA PRO A 264 -2.61 -26.63 -32.41
C PRO A 264 -1.47 -26.11 -33.28
N GLN A 265 -0.41 -26.90 -33.39
CA GLN A 265 0.72 -26.64 -34.27
C GLN A 265 0.38 -26.94 -35.73
N LYS A 266 0.69 -26.00 -36.64
CA LYS A 266 0.63 -26.20 -38.10
C LYS A 266 2.02 -25.98 -38.69
N GLY A 267 2.61 -27.02 -39.27
CA GLY A 267 3.99 -26.97 -39.78
C GLY A 267 5.03 -26.94 -38.67
N MET A 268 6.29 -26.70 -39.02
CA MET A 268 7.37 -26.56 -38.04
C MET A 268 7.40 -25.13 -37.50
N THR A 269 7.19 -24.93 -36.20
CA THR A 269 7.27 -23.61 -35.57
C THR A 269 8.46 -23.53 -34.62
N SER A 270 8.86 -22.32 -34.23
CA SER A 270 9.95 -22.11 -33.27
C SER A 270 9.62 -20.99 -32.31
N VAL A 271 10.20 -21.02 -31.12
CA VAL A 271 10.15 -19.92 -30.17
C VAL A 271 11.55 -19.34 -30.01
N SER A 272 11.65 -18.02 -30.02
CA SER A 272 12.90 -17.29 -29.80
C SER A 272 12.74 -16.25 -28.71
N TYR A 273 13.83 -15.91 -28.03
CA TYR A 273 13.89 -14.72 -27.20
C TYR A 273 15.06 -13.82 -27.58
N GLN A 274 14.90 -12.53 -27.29
CA GLN A 274 15.97 -11.55 -27.24
C GLN A 274 15.89 -10.80 -25.90
N LEU A 275 17.02 -10.71 -25.21
CA LEU A 275 17.19 -9.88 -24.02
C LEU A 275 17.99 -8.65 -24.43
N LEU A 276 17.42 -7.46 -24.24
CA LEU A 276 18.01 -6.19 -24.64
C LEU A 276 18.37 -5.34 -23.42
N ASP A 277 19.53 -4.68 -23.46
CA ASP A 277 19.90 -3.67 -22.46
C ASP A 277 19.14 -2.34 -22.68
N ASP A 278 19.37 -1.37 -21.79
CA ASP A 278 18.75 -0.03 -21.87
C ASP A 278 19.15 0.75 -23.15
N ALA A 279 20.32 0.44 -23.72
CA ALA A 279 20.76 0.99 -25.00
C ALA A 279 20.18 0.21 -26.21
N LYS A 280 19.31 -0.77 -25.95
CA LYS A 280 18.66 -1.65 -26.93
C LYS A 280 19.61 -2.59 -27.68
N ASN A 281 20.77 -2.89 -27.10
CA ASN A 281 21.66 -3.93 -27.63
C ASN A 281 21.18 -5.30 -27.17
N VAL A 282 21.21 -6.30 -28.06
CA VAL A 282 20.93 -7.69 -27.70
C VAL A 282 22.10 -8.24 -26.89
N VAL A 283 21.86 -8.61 -25.63
CA VAL A 283 22.87 -9.19 -24.73
C VAL A 283 22.75 -10.70 -24.60
N ALA A 284 21.58 -11.26 -24.93
CA ALA A 284 21.37 -12.70 -25.05
C ALA A 284 20.21 -13.00 -26.03
N GLU A 285 20.36 -14.06 -26.81
CA GLU A 285 19.29 -14.57 -27.66
C GLU A 285 19.44 -16.07 -27.91
N GLN A 286 18.32 -16.75 -28.11
CA GLN A 286 18.25 -18.13 -28.58
C GLN A 286 16.97 -18.38 -29.37
N THR A 287 16.97 -19.43 -30.19
CA THR A 287 15.79 -19.93 -30.91
C THR A 287 15.72 -21.44 -30.77
N ILE A 288 14.55 -21.98 -30.40
CA ILE A 288 14.31 -23.42 -30.25
C ILE A 288 13.13 -23.84 -31.14
N PRO A 289 13.30 -24.85 -32.01
CA PRO A 289 12.19 -25.41 -32.78
C PRO A 289 11.24 -26.24 -31.90
N ILE A 290 9.94 -26.08 -32.11
CA ILE A 290 8.89 -26.83 -31.42
C ILE A 290 8.63 -28.13 -32.19
N ARG A 291 9.06 -29.26 -31.61
CA ARG A 291 9.03 -30.57 -32.27
C ARG A 291 7.78 -31.41 -31.97
N SER A 292 7.10 -31.13 -30.86
CA SER A 292 5.95 -31.91 -30.41
C SER A 292 4.64 -31.33 -30.96
N ARG A 293 3.83 -32.20 -31.55
CA ARG A 293 2.48 -31.87 -32.07
C ARG A 293 1.40 -31.83 -30.97
N GLY A 294 1.79 -31.92 -29.69
CA GLY A 294 0.88 -31.78 -28.56
C GLY A 294 0.31 -30.36 -28.45
N LEU A 295 -0.80 -30.23 -27.73
CA LEU A 295 -1.50 -28.94 -27.53
C LEU A 295 -0.84 -28.02 -26.49
N SER A 296 0.19 -28.50 -25.78
CA SER A 296 0.98 -27.71 -24.83
C SER A 296 2.43 -28.22 -24.84
N ASN A 297 3.38 -27.29 -24.93
CA ASN A 297 4.81 -27.56 -25.04
C ASN A 297 5.57 -26.63 -24.09
N CYS A 298 6.25 -27.18 -23.10
CA CYS A 298 7.20 -26.43 -22.26
C CYS A 298 8.56 -26.42 -22.94
N ILE A 299 9.08 -25.22 -23.20
CA ILE A 299 10.36 -24.98 -23.84
C ILE A 299 11.30 -24.35 -22.82
N VAL A 300 12.37 -25.07 -22.48
CA VAL A 300 13.44 -24.60 -21.60
C VAL A 300 14.61 -24.18 -22.46
N PHE A 301 15.00 -22.91 -22.36
CA PHE A 301 16.17 -22.38 -23.04
C PHE A 301 17.45 -22.70 -22.27
N ASP A 302 18.61 -22.72 -22.96
CA ASP A 302 19.87 -22.90 -22.23
C ASP A 302 20.16 -21.66 -21.40
N ASN A 303 20.61 -21.88 -20.16
CA ASN A 303 20.99 -20.79 -19.28
C ASN A 303 22.12 -19.95 -19.90
N LYS A 304 22.07 -18.64 -19.66
CA LYS A 304 23.09 -17.68 -20.09
C LYS A 304 23.74 -17.03 -18.88
N THR A 305 25.07 -17.02 -18.89
CA THR A 305 25.88 -16.24 -17.97
C THR A 305 26.31 -14.95 -18.67
N LEU A 306 26.02 -13.81 -18.07
CA LEU A 306 26.40 -12.49 -18.56
C LEU A 306 27.50 -11.94 -17.65
N GLU A 307 28.74 -11.88 -18.16
CA GLU A 307 29.94 -11.56 -17.38
C GLU A 307 29.87 -10.23 -16.62
N THR A 308 29.07 -9.28 -17.11
CA THR A 308 28.77 -8.04 -16.39
C THR A 308 27.35 -7.60 -16.70
N VAL A 309 26.52 -7.48 -15.67
CA VAL A 309 25.18 -6.89 -15.76
C VAL A 309 25.11 -5.63 -14.93
N LYS A 310 24.12 -4.77 -15.21
CA LYS A 310 23.73 -3.70 -14.29
C LYS A 310 22.66 -4.25 -13.33
N PRO A 311 22.95 -4.44 -12.04
CA PRO A 311 21.98 -4.98 -11.09
C PRO A 311 20.78 -4.04 -10.90
N TRP A 312 19.62 -4.63 -10.66
CA TRP A 312 18.43 -3.90 -10.27
C TRP A 312 18.38 -3.76 -8.73
N SER A 313 18.07 -2.55 -8.25
CA SER A 313 17.74 -2.26 -6.85
C SER A 313 16.75 -1.10 -6.77
N ALA A 314 16.23 -0.80 -5.57
CA ALA A 314 15.38 0.38 -5.37
C ALA A 314 16.12 1.71 -5.58
N GLU A 315 17.45 1.72 -5.49
CA GLU A 315 18.30 2.89 -5.74
C GLU A 315 18.64 3.04 -7.22
N SER A 316 18.92 1.93 -7.89
CA SER A 316 19.30 1.86 -9.31
C SER A 316 18.43 0.82 -10.03
N PRO A 317 17.24 1.21 -10.53
CA PRO A 317 16.29 0.30 -11.16
C PRO A 317 16.70 -0.03 -12.60
N ASN A 318 17.89 -0.60 -12.79
CA ASN A 318 18.39 -1.00 -14.10
C ASN A 318 17.52 -2.13 -14.67
N LEU A 319 17.00 -1.94 -15.87
CA LEU A 319 16.10 -2.89 -16.52
C LEU A 319 16.62 -3.28 -17.90
N TYR A 320 16.34 -4.52 -18.25
CA TYR A 320 16.49 -5.11 -19.57
C TYR A 320 15.09 -5.40 -20.11
N SER A 321 14.95 -5.43 -21.43
CA SER A 321 13.71 -5.81 -22.11
C SER A 321 13.83 -7.23 -22.64
N LEU A 322 12.93 -8.11 -22.21
CA LEU A 322 12.78 -9.45 -22.79
C LEU A 322 11.71 -9.39 -23.87
N VAL A 323 12.06 -9.81 -25.08
CA VAL A 323 11.13 -10.05 -26.19
C VAL A 323 11.10 -11.55 -26.46
N VAL A 324 9.91 -12.15 -26.41
CA VAL A 324 9.67 -13.56 -26.74
C VAL A 324 8.79 -13.62 -27.98
N THR A 325 9.21 -14.39 -28.98
CA THR A 325 8.54 -14.46 -30.28
C THR A 325 8.32 -15.91 -30.69
N LEU A 326 7.06 -16.28 -30.90
CA LEU A 326 6.69 -17.49 -31.62
C LEU A 326 6.74 -17.21 -33.13
N LYS A 327 7.40 -18.08 -33.89
CA LYS A 327 7.65 -17.94 -35.33
C LYS A 327 7.08 -19.12 -36.11
N ASP A 328 6.62 -18.83 -37.33
CA ASP A 328 6.19 -19.84 -38.30
C ASP A 328 7.40 -20.57 -38.95
N GLU A 329 7.11 -21.49 -39.87
CA GLU A 329 8.13 -22.27 -40.60
C GLU A 329 9.02 -21.40 -41.50
N ALA A 330 8.51 -20.27 -41.98
CA ALA A 330 9.25 -19.31 -42.78
C ALA A 330 10.05 -18.30 -41.92
N GLY A 331 9.94 -18.38 -40.59
CA GLY A 331 10.62 -17.50 -39.64
C GLY A 331 9.88 -16.20 -39.33
N ASN A 332 8.65 -16.02 -39.81
CA ASN A 332 7.85 -14.82 -39.53
C ASN A 332 7.28 -14.86 -38.12
N ALA A 333 7.22 -13.70 -37.45
CA ALA A 333 6.62 -13.58 -36.13
C ALA A 333 5.10 -13.80 -36.18
N MET A 334 4.61 -14.74 -35.36
CA MET A 334 3.18 -15.05 -35.19
C MET A 334 2.61 -14.41 -33.91
N HIS A 335 3.38 -14.48 -32.82
CA HIS A 335 3.03 -13.93 -31.51
C HIS A 335 4.30 -13.37 -30.88
N THR A 336 4.31 -12.06 -30.65
CA THR A 336 5.37 -11.36 -29.92
C THR A 336 4.83 -10.88 -28.58
N THR A 337 5.53 -11.20 -27.50
CA THR A 337 5.22 -10.76 -26.13
C THR A 337 6.51 -10.55 -25.35
N GLY A 338 6.42 -10.20 -24.05
CA GLY A 338 7.60 -10.01 -23.23
C GLY A 338 7.37 -9.18 -21.98
N GLY A 339 8.45 -8.71 -21.38
CA GLY A 339 8.40 -7.97 -20.13
C GLY A 339 9.74 -7.40 -19.70
N GLN A 340 9.74 -6.79 -18.51
CA GLN A 340 10.93 -6.21 -17.91
C GLN A 340 11.71 -7.26 -17.12
N VAL A 341 13.04 -7.25 -17.28
CA VAL A 341 13.96 -8.10 -16.52
C VAL A 341 14.89 -7.21 -15.72
N GLY A 342 15.08 -7.51 -14.44
CA GLY A 342 16.02 -6.82 -13.57
C GLY A 342 16.86 -7.83 -12.83
N PHE A 343 18.17 -7.85 -13.09
CA PHE A 343 19.09 -8.78 -12.48
C PHE A 343 19.26 -8.48 -11.00
N LYS A 344 18.80 -9.38 -10.12
CA LYS A 344 18.94 -9.22 -8.67
C LYS A 344 18.90 -10.57 -7.95
N THR A 345 19.43 -10.60 -6.74
CA THR A 345 19.11 -11.66 -5.76
C THR A 345 18.26 -11.10 -4.62
N SER A 346 17.39 -11.95 -4.07
CA SER A 346 16.59 -11.68 -2.86
C SER A 346 16.65 -12.92 -1.99
N GLU A 347 17.34 -12.87 -0.86
CA GLU A 347 17.59 -14.06 -0.04
C GLU A 347 17.65 -13.74 1.46
N VAL A 348 17.36 -14.75 2.28
CA VAL A 348 17.70 -14.72 3.70
C VAL A 348 18.98 -15.53 3.88
N LYS A 349 20.03 -14.86 4.35
CA LYS A 349 21.36 -15.46 4.57
C LYS A 349 21.87 -15.00 5.92
N ASP A 350 22.38 -15.95 6.71
CA ASP A 350 22.91 -15.72 8.07
C ASP A 350 21.93 -14.93 8.97
N GLY A 351 20.63 -15.21 8.79
CA GLY A 351 19.54 -14.58 9.54
C GLY A 351 19.26 -13.11 9.18
N GLN A 352 19.79 -12.61 8.05
CA GLN A 352 19.50 -11.29 7.49
C GLN A 352 18.86 -11.42 6.11
N PHE A 353 17.93 -10.54 5.80
CA PHE A 353 17.39 -10.33 4.47
C PHE A 353 18.38 -9.51 3.63
N MET A 354 18.74 -10.02 2.45
CA MET A 354 19.72 -9.40 1.58
C MET A 354 19.16 -9.18 0.18
N VAL A 355 19.55 -8.06 -0.42
CA VAL A 355 19.39 -7.79 -1.86
C VAL A 355 20.78 -7.66 -2.44
N ASN A 356 21.09 -8.43 -3.50
CA ASN A 356 22.40 -8.41 -4.16
C ASN A 356 23.57 -8.61 -3.18
N GLY A 357 23.39 -9.46 -2.17
CA GLY A 357 24.40 -9.76 -1.15
C GLY A 357 24.56 -8.71 -0.04
N VAL A 358 23.77 -7.62 -0.07
CA VAL A 358 23.82 -6.54 0.91
C VAL A 358 22.60 -6.63 1.85
N PRO A 359 22.78 -6.62 3.19
CA PRO A 359 21.66 -6.53 4.11
C PRO A 359 21.01 -5.15 4.02
N VAL A 360 19.72 -5.11 3.65
CA VAL A 360 18.99 -3.85 3.41
C VAL A 360 18.05 -3.52 4.57
N LEU A 361 17.86 -2.24 4.86
CA LEU A 361 16.80 -1.78 5.75
C LEU A 361 15.51 -1.54 4.97
N ILE A 362 14.42 -2.17 5.42
CA ILE A 362 13.08 -1.99 4.87
C ILE A 362 12.49 -0.68 5.41
N LYS A 363 12.55 0.35 4.57
CA LYS A 363 11.92 1.67 4.74
C LYS A 363 10.56 1.65 4.06
N GLY A 364 9.63 0.89 4.62
CA GLY A 364 8.40 0.51 3.94
C GLY A 364 7.13 1.26 4.35
N THR A 365 6.08 1.09 3.55
CA THR A 365 4.69 1.42 3.87
C THR A 365 3.71 0.39 3.28
N ASN A 366 2.61 0.12 3.97
CA ASN A 366 1.49 -0.67 3.49
C ASN A 366 0.62 0.20 2.57
N ARG A 367 0.14 -0.33 1.44
CA ARG A 367 -0.70 0.43 0.51
C ARG A 367 -1.92 -0.37 0.07
N HIS A 368 -3.09 0.13 0.42
CA HIS A 368 -4.34 -0.24 -0.24
C HIS A 368 -4.54 0.50 -1.57
N GLU A 369 -5.26 -0.14 -2.50
CA GLU A 369 -5.80 0.54 -3.67
C GLU A 369 -7.05 1.34 -3.27
N HIS A 370 -6.94 2.66 -3.18
CA HIS A 370 -8.08 3.53 -2.82
C HIS A 370 -8.11 4.82 -3.63
N SER A 371 -9.29 5.16 -4.15
CA SER A 371 -9.59 6.42 -4.83
C SER A 371 -11.06 6.82 -4.63
N GLN A 372 -11.48 7.96 -5.17
CA GLN A 372 -12.90 8.36 -5.14
C GLN A 372 -13.83 7.40 -5.92
N LYS A 373 -13.27 6.58 -6.83
CA LYS A 373 -13.97 5.49 -7.54
C LYS A 373 -14.05 4.19 -6.73
N GLY A 374 -13.57 4.20 -5.48
CA GLY A 374 -13.48 3.01 -4.63
C GLY A 374 -12.13 2.33 -4.80
N ARG A 375 -12.15 1.04 -5.14
CA ARG A 375 -10.94 0.22 -5.32
C ARG A 375 -10.23 0.47 -6.64
N THR A 376 -10.91 1.08 -7.62
CA THR A 376 -10.31 1.42 -8.91
C THR A 376 -9.32 2.58 -8.76
N VAL A 377 -8.04 2.36 -9.07
CA VAL A 377 -6.98 3.38 -9.02
C VAL A 377 -6.46 3.64 -10.43
N SER A 378 -6.27 4.91 -10.80
CA SER A 378 -5.74 5.28 -12.12
C SER A 378 -4.22 5.21 -12.17
N LYS A 379 -3.66 5.12 -13.38
CA LYS A 379 -2.21 5.27 -13.65
C LYS A 379 -1.63 6.51 -12.96
N ASP A 380 -2.31 7.65 -13.06
CA ASP A 380 -1.85 8.91 -12.46
C ASP A 380 -1.76 8.84 -10.94
N LEU A 381 -2.74 8.21 -10.28
CA LEU A 381 -2.70 8.02 -8.83
C LEU A 381 -1.61 7.03 -8.42
N MET A 382 -1.38 5.95 -9.19
CA MET A 382 -0.26 5.03 -8.95
C MET A 382 1.09 5.75 -9.07
N ILE A 383 1.27 6.55 -10.12
CA ILE A 383 2.49 7.36 -10.30
C ILE A 383 2.63 8.37 -9.16
N LYS A 384 1.54 9.03 -8.75
CA LYS A 384 1.58 10.00 -7.65
C LYS A 384 1.94 9.35 -6.31
N ASP A 385 1.42 8.16 -6.05
CA ASP A 385 1.77 7.37 -4.87
C ASP A 385 3.28 7.08 -4.86
N ILE A 386 3.84 6.58 -5.97
CA ILE A 386 5.28 6.28 -6.10
C ILE A 386 6.12 7.56 -5.99
N GLU A 387 5.73 8.65 -6.64
CA GLU A 387 6.40 9.94 -6.57
C GLU A 387 6.59 10.38 -5.11
N LEU A 388 5.50 10.40 -4.36
CA LEU A 388 5.51 10.83 -2.97
C LEU A 388 6.31 9.85 -2.10
N MET A 389 6.20 8.53 -2.31
CA MET A 389 7.01 7.54 -1.59
C MET A 389 8.51 7.79 -1.79
N LYS A 390 8.96 7.95 -3.05
CA LYS A 390 10.37 8.20 -3.39
C LYS A 390 10.85 9.54 -2.82
N GLN A 391 10.03 10.58 -2.88
CA GLN A 391 10.35 11.91 -2.31
C GLN A 391 10.50 11.91 -0.78
N HIS A 392 9.91 10.92 -0.10
CA HIS A 392 9.93 10.77 1.36
C HIS A 392 10.74 9.55 1.82
N ASN A 393 11.76 9.15 1.04
CA ASN A 393 12.77 8.16 1.41
C ASN A 393 12.25 6.71 1.59
N ILE A 394 11.05 6.40 1.13
CA ILE A 394 10.47 5.05 1.15
C ILE A 394 11.09 4.20 0.03
N ASN A 395 11.53 2.97 0.34
CA ASN A 395 12.06 2.02 -0.64
C ASN A 395 11.19 0.78 -0.85
N THR A 396 10.22 0.52 0.02
CA THR A 396 9.43 -0.71 0.01
C THR A 396 7.95 -0.42 0.11
N VAL A 397 7.14 -1.18 -0.61
CA VAL A 397 5.69 -1.18 -0.46
C VAL A 397 5.18 -2.60 -0.25
N ARG A 398 4.29 -2.77 0.73
CA ARG A 398 3.51 -4.00 0.88
C ARG A 398 2.15 -3.82 0.23
N ASN A 399 1.77 -4.78 -0.62
CA ASN A 399 0.48 -4.80 -1.30
C ASN A 399 -0.62 -5.29 -0.36
N SER A 400 -1.07 -4.41 0.54
CA SER A 400 -2.05 -4.73 1.58
C SER A 400 -3.46 -4.86 0.99
N HIS A 401 -4.17 -5.97 1.10
CA HIS A 401 -3.71 -7.33 1.42
C HIS A 401 -4.10 -8.26 0.29
N TYR A 402 -3.58 -7.98 -0.90
CA TYR A 402 -3.96 -8.62 -2.15
C TYR A 402 -3.05 -8.19 -3.31
N PRO A 403 -3.01 -8.99 -4.41
CA PRO A 403 -2.30 -8.57 -5.61
C PRO A 403 -2.94 -7.31 -6.19
N THR A 404 -2.11 -6.35 -6.60
CA THR A 404 -2.55 -5.04 -7.13
C THR A 404 -2.77 -5.08 -8.63
N HIS A 405 -3.26 -3.97 -9.20
CA HIS A 405 -3.35 -3.81 -10.64
C HIS A 405 -2.00 -4.09 -11.34
N PRO A 406 -1.93 -4.80 -12.48
CA PRO A 406 -0.66 -5.20 -13.12
C PRO A 406 0.30 -4.03 -13.39
N LEU A 407 -0.23 -2.87 -13.78
CA LEU A 407 0.56 -1.64 -13.98
C LEU A 407 1.36 -1.22 -12.74
N TRP A 408 0.90 -1.48 -11.52
CA TRP A 408 1.63 -1.12 -10.30
C TRP A 408 3.03 -1.74 -10.26
N TYR A 409 3.15 -3.02 -10.61
CA TYR A 409 4.41 -3.75 -10.59
C TYR A 409 5.37 -3.24 -11.69
N GLU A 410 4.87 -2.90 -12.86
CA GLU A 410 5.67 -2.29 -13.94
C GLU A 410 6.22 -0.92 -13.53
N LEU A 411 5.41 -0.11 -12.83
CA LEU A 411 5.85 1.17 -12.31
C LEU A 411 6.86 1.00 -11.16
N CYS A 412 6.67 0.05 -10.25
CA CYS A 412 7.65 -0.26 -9.19
C CYS A 412 8.98 -0.79 -9.76
N ASN A 413 8.93 -1.61 -10.82
CA ASN A 413 10.11 -2.04 -11.56
C ASN A 413 10.87 -0.83 -12.11
N GLN A 414 10.15 0.09 -12.77
CA GLN A 414 10.73 1.25 -13.47
C GLN A 414 11.31 2.30 -12.51
N TYR A 415 10.60 2.61 -11.42
CA TYR A 415 10.98 3.69 -10.51
C TYR A 415 11.79 3.24 -9.29
N GLY A 416 11.99 1.92 -9.14
CA GLY A 416 12.77 1.35 -8.05
C GLY A 416 12.03 1.43 -6.72
N LEU A 417 11.07 0.53 -6.53
CA LEU A 417 10.49 0.21 -5.23
C LEU A 417 10.50 -1.30 -5.06
N TYR A 418 10.96 -1.77 -3.90
CA TYR A 418 10.78 -3.14 -3.47
C TYR A 418 9.30 -3.40 -3.16
N VAL A 419 8.81 -4.57 -3.56
CA VAL A 419 7.42 -4.98 -3.38
C VAL A 419 7.36 -6.27 -2.57
N ILE A 420 6.51 -6.25 -1.54
CA ILE A 420 6.00 -7.46 -0.90
C ILE A 420 4.63 -7.73 -1.52
N ASP A 421 4.57 -8.69 -2.44
CA ASP A 421 3.31 -9.07 -3.09
C ASP A 421 2.56 -10.09 -2.24
N GLU A 422 1.27 -9.89 -2.04
CA GLU A 422 0.51 -10.62 -1.02
C GLU A 422 -0.75 -11.26 -1.60
N ALA A 423 -0.99 -12.53 -1.27
CA ALA A 423 -2.17 -13.23 -1.77
C ALA A 423 -3.43 -12.61 -1.14
N ASN A 424 -4.52 -12.57 -1.90
CA ASN A 424 -5.80 -12.01 -1.43
C ASN A 424 -6.50 -12.99 -0.48
N VAL A 425 -5.93 -13.21 0.71
CA VAL A 425 -6.43 -14.14 1.71
C VAL A 425 -6.40 -13.43 3.07
N GLU A 426 -7.58 -13.00 3.50
CA GLU A 426 -7.80 -12.51 4.86
C GLU A 426 -9.16 -13.00 5.37
N SER A 427 -9.16 -13.70 6.50
CA SER A 427 -10.37 -14.24 7.13
C SER A 427 -10.48 -13.79 8.59
N HIS A 428 -10.15 -12.51 8.85
CA HIS A 428 -10.05 -11.92 10.18
C HIS A 428 -11.31 -12.21 11.03
N GLY A 429 -12.51 -12.05 10.45
CA GLY A 429 -13.77 -12.27 11.16
C GLY A 429 -14.07 -13.70 11.58
N MET A 430 -13.29 -14.69 11.11
CA MET A 430 -13.38 -16.07 11.62
C MET A 430 -12.55 -16.29 12.90
N GLY A 431 -11.65 -15.35 13.20
CA GLY A 431 -10.66 -15.45 14.26
C GLY A 431 -9.62 -16.55 14.00
N TYR A 432 -8.69 -16.71 14.96
CA TYR A 432 -7.54 -17.60 14.81
C TYR A 432 -7.68 -18.93 15.56
N GLY A 433 -8.85 -19.15 16.18
CA GLY A 433 -9.18 -20.35 16.96
C GLY A 433 -9.41 -21.59 16.08
N PRO A 434 -10.08 -22.63 16.60
CA PRO A 434 -10.37 -23.86 15.85
C PRO A 434 -11.24 -23.66 14.59
N LYS A 435 -12.02 -22.57 14.54
CA LYS A 435 -12.90 -22.22 13.40
C LYS A 435 -12.19 -21.44 12.27
N SER A 436 -10.91 -21.12 12.44
CA SER A 436 -10.13 -20.43 11.40
C SER A 436 -10.13 -21.25 10.11
N LEU A 437 -10.38 -20.58 8.98
CA LEU A 437 -10.39 -21.21 7.65
C LEU A 437 -8.99 -21.65 7.20
N ALA A 438 -7.93 -21.17 7.86
CA ALA A 438 -6.57 -21.68 7.69
C ALA A 438 -6.42 -23.16 8.10
N LYS A 439 -7.31 -23.66 8.96
CA LYS A 439 -7.26 -25.01 9.53
C LYS A 439 -8.27 -25.96 8.89
N ASP A 440 -9.26 -25.43 8.19
CA ASP A 440 -10.30 -26.20 7.51
C ASP A 440 -9.85 -26.57 6.09
N THR A 441 -9.53 -27.85 5.88
CA THR A 441 -9.05 -28.37 4.59
C THR A 441 -10.05 -28.20 3.44
N THR A 442 -11.34 -27.99 3.73
CA THR A 442 -12.34 -27.70 2.69
C THR A 442 -12.09 -26.36 1.98
N TRP A 443 -11.30 -25.47 2.60
CA TRP A 443 -10.89 -24.18 2.04
C TRP A 443 -9.52 -24.20 1.36
N LEU A 444 -8.83 -25.35 1.33
CA LEU A 444 -7.48 -25.46 0.76
C LEU A 444 -7.46 -25.03 -0.72
N SER A 445 -8.44 -25.46 -1.52
CA SER A 445 -8.51 -25.08 -2.94
C SER A 445 -8.63 -23.58 -3.12
N ALA A 446 -9.38 -22.89 -2.26
CA ALA A 446 -9.58 -21.44 -2.34
C ALA A 446 -8.31 -20.67 -1.93
N HIS A 447 -7.61 -21.12 -0.88
CA HIS A 447 -6.31 -20.56 -0.49
C HIS A 447 -5.25 -20.78 -1.58
N MET A 448 -5.21 -21.99 -2.15
CA MET A 448 -4.27 -22.36 -3.19
C MET A 448 -4.51 -21.57 -4.48
N ASP A 449 -5.75 -21.45 -4.97
CA ASP A 449 -6.08 -20.66 -6.17
C ASP A 449 -5.59 -19.21 -6.04
N ARG A 450 -5.86 -18.57 -4.90
CA ARG A 450 -5.44 -17.17 -4.62
C ARG A 450 -3.92 -17.03 -4.57
N THR A 451 -3.21 -18.02 -4.02
CA THR A 451 -1.74 -18.05 -3.97
C THR A 451 -1.13 -18.28 -5.36
N GLN A 452 -1.65 -19.26 -6.11
CA GLN A 452 -1.18 -19.61 -7.44
C GLN A 452 -1.41 -18.46 -8.42
N ARG A 453 -2.61 -17.87 -8.43
CA ARG A 453 -2.93 -16.73 -9.29
C ARG A 453 -2.12 -15.48 -8.98
N MET A 454 -1.74 -15.26 -7.72
CA MET A 454 -0.79 -14.20 -7.36
C MET A 454 0.58 -14.50 -7.98
N TYR A 455 1.13 -15.68 -7.73
CA TYR A 455 2.47 -16.02 -8.19
C TYR A 455 2.58 -16.01 -9.72
N GLU A 456 1.70 -16.73 -10.42
CA GLU A 456 1.87 -16.92 -11.87
C GLU A 456 1.80 -15.61 -12.64
N ARG A 457 0.91 -14.70 -12.24
CA ARG A 457 0.75 -13.40 -12.93
C ARG A 457 1.93 -12.46 -12.74
N SER A 458 2.66 -12.55 -11.63
CA SER A 458 3.66 -11.54 -11.24
C SER A 458 5.08 -12.08 -10.96
N LYS A 459 5.32 -13.39 -11.09
CA LYS A 459 6.63 -14.06 -10.86
C LYS A 459 7.84 -13.42 -11.53
N ASN A 460 7.62 -12.76 -12.67
CA ASN A 460 8.67 -12.16 -13.48
C ASN A 460 9.03 -10.72 -13.08
N HIS A 461 8.31 -10.07 -12.16
CA HIS A 461 8.62 -8.69 -11.80
C HIS A 461 9.86 -8.60 -10.88
N PRO A 462 10.92 -7.84 -11.26
CA PRO A 462 12.08 -7.65 -10.41
C PRO A 462 11.77 -6.83 -9.15
N SER A 463 10.75 -5.98 -9.14
CA SER A 463 10.35 -5.24 -7.93
C SER A 463 9.91 -6.13 -6.79
N ILE A 464 9.30 -7.29 -7.09
CA ILE A 464 8.91 -8.24 -6.06
C ILE A 464 10.17 -8.86 -5.46
N ILE A 465 10.35 -8.65 -4.16
CA ILE A 465 11.45 -9.22 -3.39
C ILE A 465 10.98 -10.30 -2.43
N ILE A 466 9.72 -10.26 -1.98
CA ILE A 466 9.14 -11.16 -0.99
C ILE A 466 7.71 -11.50 -1.41
N TRP A 467 7.31 -12.76 -1.23
CA TRP A 467 5.92 -13.20 -1.33
C TRP A 467 5.28 -13.28 0.06
N SER A 468 4.06 -12.80 0.21
CA SER A 468 3.26 -12.96 1.42
C SER A 468 2.06 -13.86 1.17
N LEU A 469 1.80 -14.81 2.08
CA LEU A 469 0.72 -15.78 1.90
C LEU A 469 -0.69 -15.20 2.10
N GLY A 470 -0.79 -14.01 2.68
CA GLY A 470 -2.03 -13.36 3.07
C GLY A 470 -1.87 -12.57 4.35
N ASN A 471 -2.98 -12.15 4.95
CA ASN A 471 -3.03 -11.34 6.16
C ASN A 471 -4.07 -11.92 7.13
N GLU A 472 -3.82 -11.83 8.44
CA GLU A 472 -4.81 -12.04 9.52
C GLU A 472 -5.87 -13.14 9.28
N ALA A 473 -5.45 -14.30 8.78
CA ALA A 473 -6.34 -15.44 8.50
C ALA A 473 -6.13 -16.62 9.48
N GLY A 474 -5.27 -16.43 10.48
CA GLY A 474 -4.80 -17.46 11.40
C GLY A 474 -3.73 -18.38 10.78
N GLY A 475 -3.08 -19.19 11.61
CA GLY A 475 -2.12 -20.21 11.16
C GLY A 475 -2.76 -21.59 11.05
N GLY A 476 -2.37 -22.39 10.04
CA GLY A 476 -2.91 -23.74 9.86
C GLY A 476 -2.44 -24.45 8.58
N VAL A 477 -2.97 -25.67 8.39
CA VAL A 477 -2.57 -26.59 7.32
C VAL A 477 -2.72 -26.01 5.91
N ASN A 478 -3.66 -25.09 5.68
CA ASN A 478 -3.82 -24.47 4.38
C ASN A 478 -2.60 -23.58 4.05
N PHE A 479 -2.12 -22.80 5.01
CA PHE A 479 -0.92 -21.97 4.85
C PHE A 479 0.37 -22.79 4.78
N GLU A 480 0.45 -23.90 5.51
CA GLU A 480 1.57 -24.82 5.35
C GLU A 480 1.68 -25.38 3.93
N ASN A 481 0.54 -25.70 3.30
CA ASN A 481 0.50 -26.22 1.94
C ASN A 481 0.78 -25.13 0.89
N THR A 482 0.23 -23.92 1.04
CA THR A 482 0.52 -22.82 0.12
C THR A 482 1.98 -22.36 0.23
N TYR A 483 2.56 -22.35 1.43
CA TYR A 483 4.00 -22.13 1.63
C TYR A 483 4.83 -23.20 0.90
N LYS A 484 4.57 -24.48 1.14
CA LYS A 484 5.30 -25.59 0.49
C LYS A 484 5.22 -25.50 -1.04
N TRP A 485 4.04 -25.15 -1.57
CA TRP A 485 3.87 -24.94 -3.00
C TRP A 485 4.68 -23.74 -3.51
N LEU A 486 4.63 -22.58 -2.84
CA LEU A 486 5.44 -21.43 -3.24
C LEU A 486 6.94 -21.77 -3.21
N LYS A 487 7.42 -22.44 -2.15
CA LYS A 487 8.83 -22.87 -2.07
C LYS A 487 9.21 -23.91 -3.13
N SER A 488 8.26 -24.64 -3.73
CA SER A 488 8.57 -25.58 -4.81
C SER A 488 8.64 -24.92 -6.19
N VAL A 489 8.06 -23.73 -6.36
CA VAL A 489 8.09 -22.98 -7.64
C VAL A 489 8.99 -21.73 -7.58
N GLU A 490 9.21 -21.16 -6.40
CA GLU A 490 10.05 -19.98 -6.14
C GLU A 490 11.32 -20.37 -5.39
N ALA A 491 12.47 -20.11 -6.03
CA ALA A 491 13.79 -20.41 -5.48
C ALA A 491 14.58 -19.14 -5.08
N ASN A 492 14.16 -17.96 -5.53
CA ASN A 492 14.96 -16.75 -5.53
C ASN A 492 14.32 -15.59 -4.75
N ARG A 493 13.24 -15.86 -4.01
CA ARG A 493 12.58 -14.89 -3.13
C ARG A 493 12.13 -15.56 -1.82
N PRO A 494 12.25 -14.89 -0.67
CA PRO A 494 11.66 -15.35 0.59
C PRO A 494 10.13 -15.34 0.54
N VAL A 495 9.52 -16.21 1.33
CA VAL A 495 8.07 -16.24 1.58
C VAL A 495 7.81 -15.88 3.04
N GLN A 496 6.94 -14.90 3.30
CA GLN A 496 6.55 -14.49 4.64
C GLN A 496 5.06 -14.74 4.92
N TYR A 497 4.70 -14.90 6.18
CA TYR A 497 3.31 -14.83 6.64
C TYR A 497 3.25 -14.52 8.12
N GLU A 498 2.54 -13.45 8.49
CA GLU A 498 2.61 -12.92 9.85
C GLU A 498 1.99 -13.86 10.89
N ARG A 499 0.85 -14.50 10.58
CA ARG A 499 0.21 -15.48 11.49
C ARG A 499 0.90 -16.83 11.54
N ALA A 500 1.95 -17.05 10.74
CA ALA A 500 2.87 -18.16 10.98
C ALA A 500 3.70 -17.93 12.26
N GLU A 501 3.84 -16.68 12.70
CA GLU A 501 4.68 -16.26 13.81
C GLU A 501 6.10 -16.83 13.66
N LYS A 502 6.46 -17.81 14.50
CA LYS A 502 7.79 -18.46 14.48
C LYS A 502 7.77 -19.86 13.85
N ASN A 503 6.64 -20.32 13.32
CA ASN A 503 6.54 -21.62 12.64
C ASN A 503 7.38 -21.67 11.34
N PHE A 504 7.54 -22.86 10.77
CA PHE A 504 8.45 -23.07 9.63
C PHE A 504 7.99 -22.42 8.32
N TYR A 505 6.69 -22.14 8.17
CA TYR A 505 6.09 -21.63 6.93
C TYR A 505 6.16 -20.09 6.81
N THR A 506 7.28 -19.52 7.28
CA THR A 506 7.69 -18.13 7.06
C THR A 506 9.21 -18.01 7.14
N ASP A 507 9.81 -17.43 6.12
CA ASP A 507 11.26 -17.19 5.98
C ASP A 507 11.70 -15.93 6.73
N ILE A 508 10.76 -15.05 7.07
CA ILE A 508 10.95 -13.79 7.80
C ILE A 508 10.02 -13.79 9.01
N TYR A 509 10.51 -13.43 10.19
CA TYR A 509 9.63 -13.17 11.33
C TYR A 509 9.02 -11.78 11.15
N CYS A 510 7.74 -11.70 10.77
CA CYS A 510 7.16 -10.44 10.30
C CYS A 510 5.98 -9.92 11.15
N PRO A 511 6.08 -9.89 12.49
CA PRO A 511 4.94 -9.55 13.34
C PRO A 511 4.44 -8.13 13.09
N MET A 512 3.15 -7.89 13.34
CA MET A 512 2.57 -6.55 13.32
C MET A 512 2.56 -5.89 14.71
N TYR A 513 2.76 -4.57 14.74
CA TYR A 513 2.59 -3.68 15.91
C TYR A 513 3.35 -4.09 17.19
N ARG A 514 4.47 -4.80 17.06
CA ARG A 514 5.29 -5.17 18.22
C ARG A 514 6.04 -3.98 18.78
N SER A 515 6.12 -3.91 20.10
CA SER A 515 6.89 -2.89 20.80
C SER A 515 8.39 -3.03 20.52
N ILE A 516 9.11 -1.94 20.73
CA ILE A 516 10.57 -1.88 20.63
C ILE A 516 11.24 -2.94 21.52
N ASP A 517 10.73 -3.13 22.74
CA ASP A 517 11.28 -4.12 23.67
C ASP A 517 11.09 -5.55 23.15
N ALA A 518 9.94 -5.86 22.52
CA ALA A 518 9.71 -7.17 21.92
C ALA A 518 10.64 -7.43 20.71
N ILE A 519 11.00 -6.40 19.95
CA ILE A 519 11.98 -6.50 18.87
C ILE A 519 13.36 -6.80 19.45
N LYS A 520 13.78 -6.05 20.47
CA LYS A 520 15.06 -6.27 21.18
C LYS A 520 15.13 -7.68 21.78
N ASP A 521 14.03 -8.15 22.37
CA ASP A 521 13.95 -9.49 22.93
C ASP A 521 14.12 -10.58 21.86
N TYR A 522 13.63 -10.36 20.63
CA TYR A 522 13.81 -11.29 19.52
C TYR A 522 15.26 -11.35 19.03
N VAL A 523 15.92 -10.20 18.87
CA VAL A 523 17.29 -10.13 18.33
C VAL A 523 18.38 -10.22 19.40
N LYS A 524 18.00 -10.43 20.67
CA LYS A 524 18.94 -10.62 21.78
C LYS A 524 19.88 -11.81 21.58
N GLU A 525 19.43 -12.80 20.81
CA GLU A 525 20.20 -13.99 20.41
C GLU A 525 20.21 -14.09 18.88
N GLN A 526 21.26 -14.67 18.31
CA GLN A 526 21.36 -14.90 16.86
C GLN A 526 20.19 -15.75 16.36
N GLN A 527 19.37 -15.18 15.47
CA GLN A 527 18.23 -15.85 14.86
C GLN A 527 18.59 -16.44 13.50
N THR A 528 17.81 -17.43 13.05
CA THR A 528 17.90 -17.95 11.67
C THR A 528 17.13 -17.12 10.65
N ARG A 529 16.31 -16.16 11.12
CA ARG A 529 15.44 -15.32 10.30
C ARG A 529 15.53 -13.87 10.79
N PRO A 530 15.45 -12.88 9.88
CA PRO A 530 15.35 -11.48 10.29
C PRO A 530 13.95 -11.18 10.84
N ILE A 531 13.85 -10.12 11.63
CA ILE A 531 12.59 -9.47 11.97
C ILE A 531 12.37 -8.25 11.08
N ILE A 532 11.28 -8.26 10.31
CA ILE A 532 10.82 -7.15 9.47
C ILE A 532 9.32 -6.99 9.69
N LEU A 533 8.91 -5.92 10.35
CA LEU A 533 7.49 -5.75 10.74
C LEU A 533 6.63 -5.58 9.48
N CYS A 534 5.67 -6.47 9.25
CA CYS A 534 4.75 -6.31 8.11
C CYS A 534 3.88 -5.05 8.27
N GLU A 535 3.60 -4.66 9.52
CA GLU A 535 2.89 -3.44 9.92
C GLU A 535 3.49 -2.89 11.21
N TYR A 536 3.79 -1.59 11.24
CA TYR A 536 4.18 -0.88 12.44
C TYR A 536 3.78 0.59 12.36
N VAL A 537 3.83 1.30 13.49
CA VAL A 537 3.58 2.75 13.56
C VAL A 537 2.28 3.15 12.85
N HIS A 538 1.15 2.80 13.46
CA HIS A 538 -0.19 3.05 12.94
C HIS A 538 -0.47 4.56 12.79
N ALA A 539 -0.58 5.07 11.56
CA ALA A 539 -0.61 6.48 11.19
C ALA A 539 -2.03 7.08 11.16
N MET A 540 -2.91 6.62 12.05
CA MET A 540 -4.27 7.15 12.16
C MET A 540 -4.34 8.56 12.76
N GLY A 541 -4.86 9.50 11.97
CA GLY A 541 -5.00 10.89 12.37
C GLY A 541 -3.67 11.53 12.76
N ASN A 542 -3.59 12.12 13.96
CA ASN A 542 -2.34 12.68 14.48
C ASN A 542 -1.56 11.60 15.25
N SER A 543 -0.57 10.99 14.59
CA SER A 543 0.14 9.80 15.07
C SER A 543 1.64 9.82 14.74
N VAL A 544 2.24 8.63 14.56
CA VAL A 544 3.66 8.40 14.20
C VAL A 544 4.64 8.84 15.30
N GLY A 545 4.14 8.99 16.53
CA GLY A 545 4.98 9.16 17.71
C GLY A 545 5.86 7.93 17.96
N GLY A 546 7.12 8.16 18.35
CA GLY A 546 8.08 7.09 18.65
C GLY A 546 8.72 6.42 17.43
N LEU A 547 8.52 6.94 16.21
CA LEU A 547 9.14 6.38 15.01
C LEU A 547 10.67 6.33 15.11
N GLN A 548 11.31 7.42 15.55
CA GLN A 548 12.77 7.46 15.74
C GLN A 548 13.26 6.38 16.72
N ASP A 549 12.47 6.00 17.72
CA ASP A 549 12.86 4.98 18.69
C ASP A 549 12.90 3.56 18.08
N TYR A 550 12.00 3.26 17.15
CA TYR A 550 12.09 2.03 16.34
C TYR A 550 13.36 2.02 15.49
N TRP A 551 13.62 3.13 14.80
CA TRP A 551 14.77 3.24 13.90
C TRP A 551 16.12 3.22 14.61
N ASN A 552 16.18 3.69 15.85
CA ASN A 552 17.36 3.52 16.69
C ASN A 552 17.69 2.04 16.91
N VAL A 553 16.69 1.15 16.98
CA VAL A 553 16.91 -0.31 17.08
C VAL A 553 17.23 -0.90 15.71
N PHE A 554 16.48 -0.55 14.67
CA PHE A 554 16.72 -1.10 13.33
C PHE A 554 18.12 -0.78 12.79
N GLU A 555 18.64 0.40 13.11
CA GLU A 555 19.99 0.82 12.71
C GLU A 555 21.10 0.25 13.60
N ALA A 556 20.75 -0.26 14.79
CA ALA A 556 21.71 -0.84 15.74
C ALA A 556 21.79 -2.37 15.64
N GLU A 557 20.71 -3.04 15.26
CA GLU A 557 20.56 -4.50 15.33
C GLU A 557 20.50 -5.12 13.92
N PRO A 558 21.53 -5.88 13.47
CA PRO A 558 21.61 -6.37 12.08
C PRO A 558 20.41 -7.22 11.61
N GLN A 559 19.80 -7.98 12.52
CA GLN A 559 18.65 -8.84 12.21
C GLN A 559 17.30 -8.13 12.34
N ALA A 560 17.25 -6.87 12.78
CA ALA A 560 16.03 -6.05 12.87
C ALA A 560 15.97 -5.07 11.71
N GLN A 561 15.44 -5.50 10.58
CA GLN A 561 15.65 -4.82 9.29
C GLN A 561 14.47 -3.91 8.88
N GLY A 562 13.83 -3.24 9.85
CA GLY A 562 12.77 -2.28 9.58
C GLY A 562 11.37 -2.88 9.46
N GLY A 563 10.54 -2.27 8.62
CA GLY A 563 9.15 -2.66 8.44
C GLY A 563 8.34 -1.72 7.57
N CYS A 564 7.04 -2.00 7.44
CA CYS A 564 6.11 -1.20 6.64
C CYS A 564 5.13 -0.42 7.52
N VAL A 565 5.13 0.92 7.43
CA VAL A 565 4.16 1.77 8.16
C VAL A 565 2.74 1.40 7.78
N TRP A 566 1.81 1.34 8.73
CA TRP A 566 0.37 1.22 8.47
C TRP A 566 -0.31 2.59 8.53
N ASP A 567 -0.78 3.19 7.44
CA ASP A 567 -0.63 2.79 6.05
C ASP A 567 -0.36 4.02 5.15
N TRP A 568 -0.42 3.83 3.83
CA TRP A 568 -0.06 4.87 2.87
C TRP A 568 -1.12 5.98 2.81
N VAL A 569 -2.40 5.63 2.63
CA VAL A 569 -3.44 6.59 2.24
C VAL A 569 -4.74 6.38 3.00
N ASP A 570 -5.31 7.47 3.53
CA ASP A 570 -6.62 7.43 4.16
C ASP A 570 -7.66 6.88 3.19
N GLN A 571 -8.41 5.88 3.62
CA GLN A 571 -9.49 5.31 2.83
C GLN A 571 -10.77 6.17 2.93
N SER A 572 -10.69 7.50 2.97
CA SER A 572 -11.89 8.35 3.01
C SER A 572 -12.48 8.62 1.63
N PHE A 573 -13.80 8.81 1.55
CA PHE A 573 -14.43 9.42 0.38
C PHE A 573 -14.80 10.87 0.65
N ARG A 574 -14.82 11.70 -0.39
CA ARG A 574 -15.21 13.11 -0.28
C ARG A 574 -16.67 13.27 -0.63
N GLU A 575 -17.44 13.87 0.27
CA GLU A 575 -18.85 14.23 0.03
C GLU A 575 -19.06 15.72 0.27
N ILE A 576 -20.21 16.24 -0.16
CA ILE A 576 -20.60 17.66 -0.03
C ILE A 576 -21.97 17.73 0.66
N ASP A 577 -22.09 18.54 1.71
CA ASP A 577 -23.35 18.73 2.43
C ASP A 577 -24.35 19.64 1.70
N GLY A 578 -25.55 19.81 2.27
CA GLY A 578 -26.60 20.67 1.71
C GLY A 578 -26.23 22.16 1.63
N ASN A 579 -25.15 22.61 2.28
CA ASN A 579 -24.64 23.97 2.23
C ASN A 579 -23.44 24.12 1.28
N GLY A 580 -23.06 23.07 0.54
CA GLY A 580 -21.91 23.09 -0.35
C GLY A 580 -20.56 22.91 0.35
N LYS A 581 -20.54 22.55 1.64
CA LYS A 581 -19.30 22.30 2.38
C LYS A 581 -18.89 20.84 2.19
N TRP A 582 -17.65 20.64 1.73
CA TRP A 582 -17.10 19.30 1.59
C TRP A 582 -16.63 18.74 2.95
N PHE A 583 -16.68 17.42 3.09
CA PHE A 583 -16.14 16.69 4.23
C PHE A 583 -15.62 15.30 3.80
N TRP A 584 -14.76 14.72 4.62
CA TRP A 584 -14.32 13.33 4.48
C TRP A 584 -15.31 12.41 5.19
N THR A 585 -15.68 11.32 4.53
CA THR A 585 -16.49 10.26 5.11
C THR A 585 -15.67 9.05 5.51
N TYR A 586 -16.20 8.33 6.48
CA TYR A 586 -15.67 7.08 7.02
C TYR A 586 -16.84 6.12 7.35
N GLY A 587 -16.57 5.03 8.07
CA GLY A 587 -17.60 4.05 8.40
C GLY A 587 -18.81 4.64 9.12
N GLY A 588 -19.99 4.30 8.63
CA GLY A 588 -21.27 4.73 9.19
C GLY A 588 -21.84 6.01 8.59
N ASP A 589 -21.08 6.70 7.71
CA ASP A 589 -21.59 7.88 6.99
C ASP A 589 -22.49 7.50 5.80
N TYR A 590 -22.48 6.24 5.38
CA TYR A 590 -23.36 5.70 4.34
C TYR A 590 -24.35 4.69 4.93
N GLY A 591 -25.53 4.64 4.33
CA GLY A 591 -26.59 3.71 4.72
C GLY A 591 -27.45 4.20 5.90
N PRO A 592 -28.53 3.48 6.21
CA PRO A 592 -29.39 3.80 7.34
C PRO A 592 -28.69 3.54 8.69
N LYS A 593 -29.22 4.13 9.75
CA LYS A 593 -28.78 3.84 11.14
C LYS A 593 -28.79 2.34 11.40
N GLY A 594 -27.69 1.81 11.91
CA GLY A 594 -27.49 0.38 12.17
C GLY A 594 -26.76 -0.37 11.06
N THR A 595 -26.41 0.30 9.95
CA THR A 595 -25.43 -0.23 8.98
C THR A 595 -24.12 -0.55 9.73
N PRO A 596 -23.53 -1.76 9.54
CA PRO A 596 -22.27 -2.12 10.16
C PRO A 596 -21.19 -1.07 9.91
N SER A 597 -20.42 -0.74 10.95
CA SER A 597 -19.42 0.31 10.87
C SER A 597 -18.30 0.10 11.89
N PHE A 598 -17.06 0.45 11.50
CA PHE A 598 -15.94 0.64 12.42
C PHE A 598 -15.42 2.08 12.47
N GLY A 599 -16.28 3.05 12.14
CA GLY A 599 -15.99 4.49 12.27
C GLY A 599 -14.82 4.95 11.39
N ASN A 600 -13.99 5.85 11.93
CA ASN A 600 -12.84 6.44 11.22
C ASN A 600 -11.59 5.56 11.19
N PHE A 601 -11.70 4.28 11.58
CA PHE A 601 -10.57 3.35 11.52
C PHE A 601 -10.01 3.13 10.12
N CYS A 602 -10.75 3.49 9.06
CA CYS A 602 -10.27 3.43 7.69
C CYS A 602 -9.27 4.56 7.32
N CYS A 603 -9.03 5.51 8.22
CA CYS A 603 -8.20 6.69 7.98
C CYS A 603 -6.84 6.54 8.68
N ASN A 604 -5.93 5.75 8.11
CA ASN A 604 -4.62 5.46 8.71
C ASN A 604 -3.44 5.96 7.87
N GLY A 605 -3.67 6.86 6.92
CA GLY A 605 -2.69 7.18 5.89
C GLY A 605 -1.59 8.15 6.32
N LEU A 606 -0.39 7.93 5.82
CA LEU A 606 0.64 8.98 5.75
C LEU A 606 0.20 10.18 4.88
N ILE A 607 -0.70 9.93 3.94
CA ILE A 607 -1.35 10.95 3.10
C ILE A 607 -2.89 10.84 3.21
N THR A 608 -3.58 11.94 2.95
CA THR A 608 -5.04 11.96 2.80
C THR A 608 -5.49 11.31 1.49
N ALA A 609 -6.78 10.99 1.36
CA ALA A 609 -7.34 10.37 0.15
C ALA A 609 -7.08 11.14 -1.16
N ASP A 610 -6.90 12.47 -1.09
CA ASP A 610 -6.49 13.36 -2.20
C ASP A 610 -4.96 13.53 -2.35
N ARG A 611 -4.16 12.62 -1.76
CA ARG A 611 -2.69 12.55 -1.86
C ARG A 611 -1.97 13.78 -1.30
N LYS A 612 -2.53 14.41 -0.25
CA LYS A 612 -1.82 15.46 0.50
C LYS A 612 -1.06 14.85 1.67
N ALA A 613 0.21 15.24 1.80
CA ALA A 613 1.05 14.87 2.93
C ALA A 613 0.41 15.32 4.25
N GLN A 614 0.23 14.37 5.16
CA GLN A 614 -0.03 14.70 6.56
C GLN A 614 1.30 15.07 7.25
N PRO A 615 1.29 15.84 8.35
CA PRO A 615 2.51 16.29 9.01
C PRO A 615 3.47 15.15 9.37
N HIS A 616 2.96 13.98 9.77
CA HIS A 616 3.80 12.83 10.13
C HIS A 616 4.59 12.22 8.97
N LEU A 617 4.21 12.47 7.71
CA LEU A 617 5.00 11.99 6.56
C LEU A 617 6.35 12.72 6.49
N LEU A 618 6.44 13.95 7.02
CA LEU A 618 7.70 14.67 7.13
C LEU A 618 8.63 14.03 8.17
N GLU A 619 8.07 13.52 9.27
CA GLU A 619 8.84 12.73 10.24
C GLU A 619 9.32 11.41 9.63
N VAL A 620 8.47 10.72 8.85
CA VAL A 620 8.90 9.54 8.09
C VAL A 620 10.05 9.88 7.15
N LYS A 621 9.95 10.97 6.36
CA LYS A 621 11.05 11.43 5.48
C LYS A 621 12.34 11.65 6.24
N LYS A 622 12.27 12.32 7.40
CA LYS A 622 13.42 12.60 8.26
C LYS A 622 14.04 11.32 8.80
N VAL A 623 13.24 10.44 9.41
CA VAL A 623 13.73 9.21 10.04
C VAL A 623 14.24 8.21 8.99
N TYR A 624 13.60 8.14 7.82
CA TYR A 624 14.00 7.23 6.73
C TYR A 624 15.18 7.76 5.89
N GLN A 625 15.69 8.97 6.13
CA GLN A 625 16.74 9.53 5.29
C GLN A 625 18.00 8.65 5.23
N TYR A 626 18.64 8.60 4.07
CA TYR A 626 19.79 7.72 3.80
C TYR A 626 21.14 8.36 4.16
N ILE A 627 21.15 9.61 4.60
CA ILE A 627 22.36 10.32 4.99
C ILE A 627 22.10 10.88 6.38
N LYS A 628 22.72 10.33 7.42
CA LYS A 628 22.49 10.74 8.80
C LYS A 628 23.77 11.28 9.41
N ALA A 629 23.71 12.48 9.98
CA ALA A 629 24.83 13.07 10.69
C ALA A 629 24.67 12.95 12.21
N LYS A 630 25.80 12.86 12.91
CA LYS A 630 25.90 12.89 14.37
C LYS A 630 26.95 13.93 14.78
N GLN A 631 26.60 14.81 15.71
CA GLN A 631 27.55 15.79 16.24
C GLN A 631 28.63 15.12 17.09
N LEU A 632 29.89 15.38 16.76
CA LEU A 632 31.05 14.93 17.54
C LEU A 632 31.60 16.03 18.45
N ASP A 633 31.56 17.30 18.00
CA ASP A 633 32.01 18.44 18.79
C ASP A 633 31.21 19.71 18.46
N SER A 634 30.49 20.23 19.46
CA SER A 634 29.67 21.44 19.36
C SER A 634 30.46 22.74 19.29
N LYS A 635 31.77 22.74 19.63
CA LYS A 635 32.62 23.93 19.47
C LYS A 635 33.13 24.08 18.06
N SER A 636 33.65 23.00 17.49
CA SER A 636 34.24 23.04 16.14
C SER A 636 33.23 22.83 15.02
N GLY A 637 32.03 22.32 15.32
CA GLY A 637 31.03 21.96 14.30
C GLY A 637 31.33 20.64 13.59
N LYS A 638 32.21 19.81 14.17
CA LYS A 638 32.62 18.52 13.59
C LYS A 638 31.49 17.49 13.74
N VAL A 639 31.16 16.82 12.64
CA VAL A 639 30.10 15.81 12.56
C VAL A 639 30.60 14.54 11.89
N GLU A 640 30.06 13.40 12.30
CA GLU A 640 30.19 12.11 11.60
C GLU A 640 28.96 11.91 10.72
N VAL A 641 29.15 11.59 9.45
CA VAL A 641 28.09 11.30 8.48
C VAL A 641 28.12 9.82 8.14
N LYS A 642 27.00 9.14 8.34
CA LYS A 642 26.77 7.75 7.91
C LYS A 642 26.04 7.74 6.58
N ASN A 643 26.59 7.00 5.62
CA ASN A 643 25.91 6.63 4.39
C ASN A 643 25.07 5.36 4.65
N TRP A 644 23.74 5.51 4.63
CA TRP A 644 22.77 4.41 4.76
C TRP A 644 22.23 3.94 3.41
N TYR A 645 22.69 4.50 2.28
CA TYR A 645 22.47 3.85 0.99
C TYR A 645 23.18 2.51 0.96
N ASP A 646 22.57 1.56 0.26
CA ASP A 646 23.03 0.19 0.09
C ASP A 646 23.94 0.06 -1.13
N PHE A 647 23.70 0.89 -2.16
CA PHE A 647 24.42 0.80 -3.45
C PHE A 647 24.95 2.16 -3.97
N THR A 648 24.59 3.27 -3.34
CA THR A 648 24.96 4.63 -3.78
C THR A 648 26.01 5.30 -2.89
N ASN A 649 27.06 5.87 -3.48
CA ASN A 649 28.06 6.68 -2.77
C ASN A 649 27.56 8.12 -2.52
N LEU A 650 27.93 8.73 -1.39
CA LEU A 650 27.57 10.13 -1.08
C LEU A 650 28.10 11.17 -2.06
N ASN A 651 29.11 10.84 -2.87
CA ASN A 651 29.64 11.75 -3.88
C ASN A 651 28.64 12.05 -5.02
N ALA A 652 27.51 11.32 -5.08
CA ALA A 652 26.36 11.61 -5.93
C ALA A 652 25.51 12.79 -5.44
N TYR A 653 25.78 13.33 -4.24
CA TYR A 653 25.03 14.41 -3.61
C TYR A 653 25.91 15.64 -3.34
N ASN A 654 25.27 16.79 -3.25
CA ASN A 654 25.84 18.02 -2.72
C ASN A 654 25.41 18.17 -1.26
N LEU A 655 26.36 18.48 -0.38
CA LEU A 655 26.10 18.95 0.97
C LEU A 655 26.03 20.48 0.95
N ASN A 656 24.84 21.03 1.12
CA ASN A 656 24.62 22.45 1.36
C ASN A 656 24.59 22.67 2.87
N TRP A 657 25.53 23.44 3.42
CA TRP A 657 25.59 23.71 4.84
C TRP A 657 25.48 25.20 5.13
N GLU A 658 24.92 25.53 6.30
CA GLU A 658 24.88 26.90 6.82
C GLU A 658 24.99 26.93 8.34
N VAL A 659 25.50 28.03 8.87
CA VAL A 659 25.48 28.35 10.30
C VAL A 659 24.54 29.54 10.49
N VAL A 660 23.47 29.36 11.26
CA VAL A 660 22.41 30.37 11.46
C VAL A 660 22.33 30.75 12.92
N GLY A 661 22.22 32.04 13.23
CA GLY A 661 21.99 32.53 14.60
C GLY A 661 20.53 32.43 15.04
N ASP A 662 20.28 32.56 16.35
CA ASP A 662 18.94 32.61 16.97
C ASP A 662 18.03 33.73 16.46
N ASN A 663 18.61 34.73 15.78
CA ASN A 663 17.90 35.80 15.09
C ASN A 663 17.52 35.45 13.62
N GLY A 664 17.81 34.24 13.15
CA GLY A 664 17.57 33.79 11.78
C GLY A 664 18.60 34.26 10.76
N ALA A 665 19.66 34.97 11.16
CA ALA A 665 20.69 35.45 10.24
C ALA A 665 21.70 34.34 9.90
N VAL A 666 21.97 34.15 8.61
CA VAL A 666 23.04 33.27 8.13
C VAL A 666 24.40 33.92 8.43
N ILE A 667 25.22 33.23 9.23
CA ILE A 667 26.57 33.64 9.64
C ILE A 667 27.61 33.16 8.60
N ALA A 668 27.44 31.94 8.09
CA ALA A 668 28.29 31.33 7.06
C ALA A 668 27.52 30.24 6.33
N SER A 669 27.89 29.95 5.09
CA SER A 669 27.34 28.83 4.32
C SER A 669 28.34 28.33 3.28
N GLY A 670 28.11 27.12 2.77
CA GLY A 670 28.95 26.51 1.75
C GLY A 670 28.29 25.30 1.09
N ILE A 671 28.90 24.85 -0.01
CA ILE A 671 28.50 23.64 -0.73
C ILE A 671 29.74 22.74 -0.84
N GLU A 672 29.61 21.49 -0.41
CA GLU A 672 30.70 20.51 -0.43
C GLU A 672 30.25 19.21 -1.12
N THR A 673 31.22 18.45 -1.62
CA THR A 673 31.03 17.05 -2.01
C THR A 673 31.75 16.17 -1.00
N VAL A 674 31.05 15.15 -0.52
CA VAL A 674 31.59 14.18 0.44
C VAL A 674 31.65 12.82 -0.24
N ASP A 675 32.83 12.19 -0.25
CA ASP A 675 33.00 10.82 -0.72
C ASP A 675 32.86 9.85 0.46
N CYS A 676 31.90 8.94 0.36
CA CYS A 676 31.65 7.92 1.38
C CYS A 676 30.91 6.76 0.73
N ALA A 677 31.55 5.59 0.70
CA ALA A 677 30.98 4.39 0.13
C ALA A 677 29.68 3.96 0.87
N PRO A 678 28.80 3.17 0.23
CA PRO A 678 27.62 2.59 0.87
C PRO A 678 27.94 1.97 2.23
N GLN A 679 27.05 2.17 3.20
CA GLN A 679 27.19 1.63 4.56
C GLN A 679 28.43 2.09 5.36
N GLN A 680 29.23 3.06 4.88
CA GLN A 680 30.40 3.58 5.60
C GLN A 680 30.10 4.90 6.34
N THR A 681 31.02 5.31 7.21
CA THR A 681 31.00 6.62 7.88
C THR A 681 32.18 7.49 7.44
N VAL A 682 31.98 8.81 7.49
CA VAL A 682 33.03 9.80 7.22
C VAL A 682 32.86 10.99 8.16
N VAL A 683 33.96 11.61 8.56
CA VAL A 683 33.95 12.74 9.48
C VAL A 683 34.26 14.03 8.73
N ILE A 684 33.37 15.01 8.85
CA ILE A 684 33.48 16.32 8.17
C ILE A 684 33.46 17.46 9.19
N ASN A 685 33.92 18.63 8.77
CA ASN A 685 33.86 19.85 9.56
C ASN A 685 33.57 21.06 8.65
N PRO A 686 32.32 21.18 8.15
CA PRO A 686 31.96 22.25 7.23
C PRO A 686 32.08 23.65 7.86
N ALA A 687 31.71 23.78 9.14
CA ALA A 687 31.78 25.05 9.88
C ALA A 687 33.18 25.40 10.41
N LYS A 688 34.24 24.76 9.90
CA LYS A 688 35.61 24.96 10.41
C LYS A 688 36.04 26.42 10.29
N GLY A 689 36.31 27.04 11.43
CA GLY A 689 36.80 28.43 11.49
C GLY A 689 35.70 29.49 11.46
N VAL A 690 34.41 29.11 11.42
CA VAL A 690 33.30 30.04 11.52
C VAL A 690 33.29 30.72 12.90
N LYS A 691 33.27 32.05 12.92
CA LYS A 691 33.21 32.85 14.16
C LYS A 691 31.77 33.28 14.42
N ILE A 692 31.19 32.78 15.51
CA ILE A 692 29.83 33.16 15.92
C ILE A 692 29.88 34.57 16.56
N PRO A 693 29.09 35.54 16.07
CA PRO A 693 29.02 36.88 16.65
C PRO A 693 28.64 36.86 18.13
N SER A 694 29.19 37.79 18.93
CA SER A 694 28.94 37.82 20.38
C SER A 694 27.52 38.18 20.78
N ASN A 695 26.72 38.72 19.85
CA ASN A 695 25.30 39.06 20.05
C ASN A 695 24.35 37.90 19.70
N VAL A 696 24.87 36.76 19.23
CA VAL A 696 24.10 35.55 18.91
C VAL A 696 24.13 34.62 20.13
N LYS A 697 22.95 34.28 20.68
CA LYS A 697 22.87 33.46 21.89
C LYS A 697 22.93 31.98 21.58
N GLU A 698 22.36 31.58 20.46
CA GLU A 698 22.38 30.21 19.95
C GLU A 698 22.72 30.27 18.48
N ALA A 699 23.50 29.31 18.01
CA ALA A 699 23.77 29.15 16.59
C ALA A 699 23.55 27.69 16.21
N PHE A 700 23.12 27.45 14.98
CA PHE A 700 22.77 26.14 14.47
C PHE A 700 23.55 25.87 13.20
N LEU A 701 24.23 24.73 13.14
CA LEU A 701 24.76 24.17 11.91
C LEU A 701 23.64 23.36 11.23
N ASN A 702 23.15 23.85 10.09
CA ASN A 702 22.21 23.14 9.24
C ASN A 702 22.98 22.44 8.13
N LEU A 703 22.63 21.20 7.85
CA LEU A 703 23.15 20.38 6.75
C LEU A 703 21.95 19.96 5.90
N SER A 704 22.04 20.14 4.58
CA SER A 704 20.99 19.79 3.62
C SER A 704 21.61 19.09 2.41
N TRP A 705 21.13 17.91 2.06
CA TRP A 705 21.66 17.09 0.98
C TRP A 705 20.74 17.10 -0.23
N THR A 706 21.29 17.43 -1.39
CA THR A 706 20.56 17.48 -2.66
C THR A 706 21.29 16.68 -3.74
N PRO A 707 20.59 15.93 -4.62
CA PRO A 707 21.24 15.15 -5.68
C PRO A 707 22.00 16.02 -6.68
N LYS A 708 23.11 15.51 -7.22
CA LYS A 708 23.83 16.16 -8.33
C LYS A 708 23.16 15.93 -9.68
N GLN A 709 22.41 14.84 -9.82
CA GLN A 709 21.66 14.49 -11.02
C GLN A 709 20.20 14.25 -10.64
N ALA A 710 19.29 14.75 -11.47
CA ALA A 710 17.88 14.48 -11.30
C ALA A 710 17.57 13.02 -11.66
N THR A 711 16.67 12.41 -10.90
CA THR A 711 16.05 11.12 -11.20
C THR A 711 14.54 11.32 -11.30
N PRO A 712 13.76 10.34 -11.79
CA PRO A 712 12.30 10.46 -11.74
C PRO A 712 11.82 10.88 -10.34
N PHE A 713 11.00 11.92 -10.29
CA PHE A 713 10.40 12.50 -9.07
C PHE A 713 11.33 13.28 -8.13
N ILE A 714 12.65 13.15 -8.28
CA ILE A 714 13.65 13.80 -7.41
C ILE A 714 14.49 14.75 -8.27
N SER A 715 14.23 16.07 -8.13
CA SER A 715 15.05 17.09 -8.80
C SER A 715 16.39 17.29 -8.08
N THR A 716 17.32 17.99 -8.73
CA THR A 716 18.59 18.41 -8.12
C THR A 716 18.43 19.44 -6.99
N SER A 717 17.21 19.98 -6.80
CA SER A 717 16.86 20.87 -5.70
C SER A 717 16.07 20.18 -4.59
N HIS A 718 15.74 18.90 -4.74
CA HIS A 718 15.01 18.14 -3.74
C HIS A 718 15.94 17.79 -2.58
N GLU A 719 15.56 18.19 -1.38
CA GLU A 719 16.29 17.83 -0.16
C GLU A 719 15.98 16.39 0.23
N VAL A 720 16.92 15.47 0.03
CA VAL A 720 16.76 14.05 0.35
C VAL A 720 17.04 13.75 1.82
N ALA A 721 17.87 14.57 2.47
CA ALA A 721 18.24 14.43 3.87
C ALA A 721 18.64 15.80 4.43
N TYR A 722 18.40 16.00 5.73
CA TYR A 722 18.87 17.20 6.43
C TYR A 722 19.20 16.87 7.88
N ASP A 723 20.02 17.69 8.53
CA ASP A 723 20.31 17.63 9.96
C ASP A 723 20.59 19.02 10.52
N GLN A 724 20.32 19.23 11.80
CA GLN A 724 20.60 20.48 12.50
C GLN A 724 21.28 20.20 13.84
N PHE A 725 22.33 20.95 14.14
CA PHE A 725 23.06 20.83 15.40
C PHE A 725 23.30 22.19 16.06
N ALA A 726 22.98 22.31 17.34
CA ALA A 726 23.33 23.49 18.11
C ALA A 726 24.86 23.59 18.28
N LEU A 727 25.40 24.77 17.99
CA LEU A 727 26.80 25.13 18.19
C LEU A 727 26.98 25.87 19.51
N LYS A 728 28.12 25.66 20.16
CA LYS A 728 28.44 26.33 21.42
C LYS A 728 28.74 27.80 21.18
N THR A 729 27.94 28.69 21.79
CA THR A 729 28.14 30.14 21.77
C THR A 729 28.83 30.64 23.05
N ASN A 730 29.35 31.87 23.02
CA ASN A 730 29.82 32.55 24.22
C ASN A 730 28.61 33.06 25.01
N LYS A 731 28.18 32.28 26.02
CA LYS A 731 27.10 32.65 26.94
C LYS A 731 27.40 33.98 27.63
N SER A 732 26.74 35.06 27.20
CA SER A 732 26.27 36.19 28.03
C SER A 732 26.05 37.43 27.16
N THR A 733 24.81 37.63 26.73
CA THR A 733 24.28 38.99 26.61
C THR A 733 23.01 39.04 27.43
N ALA A 734 23.10 39.67 28.60
CA ALA A 734 21.91 40.13 29.32
C ALA A 734 21.01 40.87 28.32
N MET A 735 19.69 40.61 28.36
CA MET A 735 18.74 41.45 27.64
C MET A 735 19.06 42.90 28.00
N LYS A 736 19.38 43.73 27.01
CA LYS A 736 19.42 45.18 27.23
C LYS A 736 18.00 45.54 27.65
N SER A 737 17.80 45.87 28.92
CA SER A 737 16.56 46.45 29.41
C SER A 737 16.26 47.66 28.52
N GLY A 738 15.14 47.62 27.80
CA GLY A 738 14.68 48.77 27.02
C GLY A 738 14.54 50.00 27.91
N LYS A 739 14.60 51.20 27.32
CA LYS A 739 14.24 52.42 28.06
C LYS A 739 12.77 52.28 28.51
N ASN A 740 12.49 52.54 29.79
CA ASN A 740 11.12 52.59 30.30
C ASN A 740 10.33 53.61 29.47
N ALA A 741 9.35 53.15 28.71
CA ALA A 741 8.51 54.02 27.87
C ALA A 741 7.38 54.68 28.67
N GLY A 742 6.97 54.10 29.81
CA GLY A 742 5.87 54.58 30.64
C GLY A 742 6.30 55.02 32.04
N SER A 743 5.36 55.62 32.75
CA SER A 743 5.46 55.98 34.16
C SER A 743 5.63 54.75 35.07
N SER A 744 5.98 55.00 36.34
CA SER A 744 6.15 53.92 37.32
C SER A 744 4.87 53.10 37.45
N LEU A 745 4.99 51.77 37.36
CA LEU A 745 3.90 50.84 37.65
C LEU A 745 3.35 51.07 39.06
N LYS A 746 2.02 51.06 39.14
CA LYS A 746 1.23 51.03 40.37
C LYS A 746 0.65 49.62 40.52
N VAL A 747 0.63 49.15 41.76
CA VAL A 747 -0.04 47.90 42.14
C VAL A 747 -1.18 48.31 43.05
N ALA A 748 -2.41 48.09 42.62
CA ALA A 748 -3.62 48.37 43.38
C ALA A 748 -4.55 47.16 43.26
N ASP A 749 -4.92 46.58 44.39
CA ASP A 749 -5.71 45.35 44.48
C ASP A 749 -5.09 44.21 43.62
N LYS A 750 -5.84 43.75 42.62
CA LYS A 750 -5.44 42.73 41.64
C LYS A 750 -5.14 43.33 40.27
N THR A 751 -4.80 44.62 40.22
CA THR A 751 -4.42 45.32 38.99
C THR A 751 -3.01 45.88 39.10
N ILE A 752 -2.20 45.66 38.06
CA ILE A 752 -0.93 46.34 37.85
C ILE A 752 -1.09 47.28 36.66
N SER A 753 -0.84 48.57 36.85
CA SER A 753 -1.00 49.51 35.74
C SER A 753 -0.05 50.70 35.78
N ASN A 754 0.18 51.29 34.61
CA ASN A 754 0.67 52.65 34.42
C ASN A 754 -0.12 53.32 33.28
N ASP A 755 0.42 54.40 32.72
CA ASP A 755 -0.13 55.15 31.58
C ASP A 755 -0.14 54.38 30.25
N ILE A 756 0.57 53.25 30.14
CA ILE A 756 0.70 52.47 28.92
C ILE A 756 0.14 51.05 29.08
N VAL A 757 0.36 50.39 30.21
CA VAL A 757 -0.06 49.00 30.44
C VAL A 757 -1.03 48.90 31.61
N SER A 758 -2.02 48.01 31.51
CA SER A 758 -2.87 47.62 32.64
C SER A 758 -3.17 46.12 32.58
N ALA A 759 -2.71 45.37 33.58
CA ALA A 759 -2.94 43.95 33.75
C ALA A 759 -3.84 43.72 34.97
N ARG A 760 -5.04 43.13 34.78
CA ARG A 760 -6.00 42.85 35.86
C ARG A 760 -6.20 41.36 36.03
N PHE A 761 -6.17 40.90 37.28
CA PHE A 761 -6.33 39.50 37.65
C PHE A 761 -7.67 39.28 38.34
N ASN A 762 -8.32 38.17 37.99
CA ASN A 762 -9.65 37.82 38.48
C ASN A 762 -9.62 37.46 39.97
N GLU A 763 -10.62 37.94 40.71
CA GLU A 763 -10.61 37.81 42.15
C GLU A 763 -10.90 36.40 42.68
N THR A 764 -11.60 35.59 41.90
CA THR A 764 -12.04 34.25 42.28
C THR A 764 -11.11 33.18 41.70
N THR A 765 -10.57 33.40 40.51
CA THR A 765 -9.80 32.38 39.78
C THR A 765 -8.29 32.64 39.81
N GLY A 766 -7.85 33.89 40.02
CA GLY A 766 -6.43 34.25 39.92
C GLY A 766 -5.89 34.36 38.50
N ALA A 767 -6.71 34.11 37.49
CA ALA A 767 -6.36 34.23 36.08
C ALA A 767 -6.14 35.70 35.70
N LEU A 768 -5.23 35.96 34.77
CA LEU A 768 -5.10 37.29 34.14
C LEU A 768 -6.32 37.48 33.21
N GLU A 769 -7.26 38.33 33.58
CA GLU A 769 -8.53 38.50 32.87
C GLU A 769 -8.56 39.67 31.89
N SER A 770 -7.63 40.60 32.02
CA SER A 770 -7.48 41.76 31.13
C SER A 770 -6.02 42.17 31.06
N PHE A 771 -5.54 42.45 29.85
CA PHE A 771 -4.21 42.98 29.59
C PHE A 771 -4.31 44.05 28.52
N VAL A 772 -4.35 45.31 28.95
CA VAL A 772 -4.42 46.47 28.09
C VAL A 772 -3.02 47.01 27.82
N PHE A 773 -2.68 47.24 26.55
CA PHE A 773 -1.46 47.91 26.13
C PHE A 773 -1.79 49.09 25.22
N ALA A 774 -1.31 50.28 25.56
CA ALA A 774 -1.58 51.54 24.88
C ALA A 774 -3.09 51.82 24.63
N GLY A 775 -3.95 51.36 25.56
CA GLY A 775 -5.40 51.52 25.48
C GLY A 775 -6.15 50.39 24.75
N GLU A 776 -5.45 49.42 24.16
CA GLU A 776 -6.05 48.28 23.49
C GLU A 776 -6.03 47.03 24.39
N GLU A 777 -7.21 46.40 24.57
CA GLU A 777 -7.32 45.11 25.24
C GLU A 777 -6.76 44.00 24.35
N LEU A 778 -5.78 43.25 24.87
CA LEU A 778 -5.13 42.16 24.14
C LEU A 778 -5.77 40.80 24.42
N LEU A 779 -6.60 40.66 25.45
CA LEU A 779 -7.25 39.41 25.81
C LEU A 779 -8.73 39.37 25.41
N SER A 780 -9.12 38.37 24.63
CA SER A 780 -10.54 38.06 24.37
C SER A 780 -11.14 37.11 25.43
N SER A 781 -10.30 36.48 26.24
CA SER A 781 -10.65 35.60 27.35
C SER A 781 -9.53 35.56 28.38
N PRO A 782 -9.80 35.24 29.66
CA PRO A 782 -8.77 35.14 30.68
C PRO A 782 -7.67 34.12 30.34
N LEU A 783 -6.44 34.43 30.70
CA LEU A 783 -5.30 33.51 30.59
C LEU A 783 -5.36 32.49 31.73
N VAL A 784 -5.61 31.23 31.37
CA VAL A 784 -5.82 30.12 32.29
C VAL A 784 -4.84 28.98 32.03
N VAL A 785 -4.57 28.16 33.05
CA VAL A 785 -3.83 26.91 32.85
C VAL A 785 -4.74 25.91 32.15
N ASN A 786 -4.22 25.26 31.11
CA ASN A 786 -4.91 24.21 30.37
C ASN A 786 -4.19 22.87 30.57
N MET A 787 -4.91 21.86 31.07
CA MET A 787 -4.42 20.49 31.27
C MET A 787 -5.12 19.47 30.36
N TYR A 788 -5.85 19.95 29.35
CA TYR A 788 -6.58 19.14 28.40
C TYR A 788 -6.22 19.53 26.97
N ARG A 789 -6.44 18.60 26.04
CA ARG A 789 -6.41 18.88 24.60
C ARG A 789 -7.60 18.21 23.93
N PRO A 790 -8.18 18.79 22.86
CA PRO A 790 -9.01 18.03 21.94
C PRO A 790 -8.28 16.76 21.55
N PHE A 791 -8.91 15.61 21.81
CA PHE A 791 -8.25 14.31 21.77
C PHE A 791 -7.94 13.92 20.32
N THR A 792 -6.80 13.26 20.14
CA THR A 792 -6.43 12.57 18.89
C THR A 792 -7.04 11.17 18.85
N ASP A 793 -7.00 10.48 17.71
CA ASP A 793 -7.45 9.09 17.61
C ASP A 793 -6.71 8.16 18.58
N ASN A 794 -5.40 8.37 18.73
CA ASN A 794 -4.56 7.66 19.69
C ASN A 794 -5.02 7.90 21.13
N ASP A 795 -5.30 9.15 21.53
CA ASP A 795 -5.83 9.46 22.87
C ASP A 795 -7.17 8.76 23.14
N GLY A 796 -7.97 8.52 22.09
CA GLY A 796 -9.22 7.76 22.15
C GLY A 796 -9.04 6.29 22.54
N ARG A 797 -7.89 5.69 22.18
CA ARG A 797 -7.58 4.28 22.45
C ARG A 797 -6.58 4.07 23.58
N ASP A 798 -5.69 5.03 23.83
CA ASP A 798 -4.70 4.99 24.90
C ASP A 798 -5.37 4.81 26.28
N GLY A 799 -4.89 3.83 27.05
CA GLY A 799 -5.35 3.56 28.40
C GLY A 799 -5.15 4.74 29.37
N LYS A 800 -4.20 5.63 29.07
CA LYS A 800 -3.90 6.88 29.78
C LYS A 800 -4.40 8.13 29.05
N GLY A 801 -5.15 7.96 27.96
CA GLY A 801 -5.69 9.03 27.13
C GLY A 801 -7.04 9.57 27.62
N VAL A 802 -7.93 9.91 26.68
CA VAL A 802 -9.14 10.71 26.93
C VAL A 802 -10.09 10.10 27.97
N ARG A 803 -10.17 8.75 28.05
CA ARG A 803 -11.01 8.08 29.06
C ARG A 803 -10.53 8.40 30.48
N ALA A 804 -9.22 8.37 30.71
CA ALA A 804 -8.63 8.73 32.00
C ALA A 804 -8.78 10.24 32.29
N TRP A 805 -8.58 11.08 31.28
CA TRP A 805 -8.69 12.55 31.42
C TRP A 805 -10.11 12.99 31.79
N ARG A 806 -11.13 12.45 31.10
CA ARG A 806 -12.55 12.70 31.41
C ARG A 806 -12.94 12.12 32.76
N ALA A 807 -12.43 10.95 33.13
CA ALA A 807 -12.67 10.39 34.46
C ALA A 807 -12.15 11.30 35.58
N ALA A 808 -10.99 11.94 35.35
CA ALA A 808 -10.41 12.96 36.23
C ALA A 808 -11.08 14.35 36.09
N GLY A 809 -11.95 14.55 35.09
CA GLY A 809 -12.67 15.81 34.84
C GLY A 809 -11.78 16.94 34.27
N LEU A 810 -10.69 16.59 33.59
CA LEU A 810 -9.74 17.56 33.01
C LEU A 810 -10.35 18.40 31.86
N ASP A 811 -11.40 17.90 31.22
CA ASP A 811 -12.16 18.57 30.17
C ASP A 811 -13.11 19.66 30.68
N SER A 812 -13.18 19.85 32.00
CA SER A 812 -14.10 20.78 32.66
C SER A 812 -13.49 21.41 33.91
N LEU A 813 -12.23 21.85 33.79
CA LEU A 813 -11.48 22.47 34.89
C LEU A 813 -11.93 23.90 35.17
N SER A 814 -11.99 24.22 36.46
CA SER A 814 -12.14 25.58 36.97
C SER A 814 -10.98 25.92 37.90
N GLN A 815 -10.56 27.18 37.91
CA GLN A 815 -9.52 27.67 38.83
C GLN A 815 -10.16 28.35 40.02
N LYS A 816 -9.64 28.05 41.22
CA LYS A 816 -9.99 28.74 42.45
C LYS A 816 -8.75 29.34 43.08
N LEU A 817 -8.74 30.66 43.23
CA LEU A 817 -7.67 31.38 43.91
C LEU A 817 -7.59 30.98 45.37
N ILE A 818 -6.39 30.56 45.79
CA ILE A 818 -6.03 30.27 47.19
C ILE A 818 -5.30 31.48 47.78
N SER A 819 -4.29 32.01 47.08
CA SER A 819 -3.49 33.14 47.53
C SER A 819 -3.14 34.07 46.38
N PHE A 820 -3.18 35.38 46.63
CA PHE A 820 -2.70 36.40 45.70
C PHE A 820 -1.71 37.31 46.45
N LYS A 821 -0.46 37.33 45.99
CA LYS A 821 0.59 38.20 46.53
C LYS A 821 1.16 39.05 45.42
N SER A 822 1.14 40.35 45.60
CA SER A 822 1.71 41.31 44.67
C SER A 822 2.80 42.14 45.37
N ALA A 823 3.90 42.37 44.68
CA ALA A 823 5.00 43.20 45.20
C ALA A 823 5.61 44.02 44.07
N LYS A 824 5.91 45.30 44.35
CA LYS A 824 6.72 46.12 43.45
C LYS A 824 8.18 45.66 43.55
N GLN A 825 8.85 45.47 42.42
CA GLN A 825 10.26 45.08 42.36
C GLN A 825 11.01 45.96 41.36
N GLY A 826 11.75 46.94 41.86
CA GLY A 826 12.42 47.95 41.02
C GLY A 826 11.41 48.74 40.17
N ASN A 827 11.62 48.74 38.85
CA ASN A 827 10.69 49.33 37.87
C ASN A 827 9.55 48.39 37.45
N GLY A 828 9.51 47.15 37.99
CA GLY A 828 8.52 46.13 37.69
C GLY A 828 7.59 45.83 38.87
N ALA A 829 6.71 44.84 38.66
CA ALA A 829 5.91 44.21 39.70
C ALA A 829 5.97 42.69 39.53
N VAL A 830 5.91 41.96 40.64
CA VAL A 830 5.81 40.50 40.68
C VAL A 830 4.46 40.13 41.26
N ILE A 831 3.72 39.27 40.55
CA ILE A 831 2.48 38.66 41.01
C ILE A 831 2.74 37.18 41.23
N ASN A 832 2.40 36.69 42.41
CA ASN A 832 2.36 35.28 42.73
C ASN A 832 0.90 34.91 43.03
N THR A 833 0.32 34.06 42.17
CA THR A 833 -0.99 33.45 42.40
C THR A 833 -0.80 31.99 42.77
N GLU A 834 -1.49 31.56 43.82
CA GLU A 834 -1.64 30.16 44.19
C GLU A 834 -3.10 29.80 43.93
N VAL A 835 -3.34 28.77 43.13
CA VAL A 835 -4.67 28.36 42.67
C VAL A 835 -4.86 26.86 42.88
N ALA A 836 -6.08 26.44 43.20
CA ALA A 836 -6.52 25.05 43.13
C ALA A 836 -7.24 24.80 41.81
N PHE A 837 -6.98 23.65 41.18
CA PHE A 837 -7.71 23.21 39.99
C PHE A 837 -8.84 22.28 40.39
N ILE A 838 -10.08 22.76 40.22
CA ILE A 838 -11.28 22.06 40.65
C ILE A 838 -11.98 21.49 39.41
N ASN A 839 -12.18 20.17 39.40
CA ASN A 839 -12.94 19.49 38.34
C ASN A 839 -14.46 19.62 38.55
N ASN A 840 -15.25 19.13 37.58
CA ASN A 840 -16.72 19.10 37.67
C ASN A 840 -17.30 18.27 38.83
N LYS A 841 -16.49 17.48 39.54
CA LYS A 841 -16.86 16.74 40.76
C LYS A 841 -16.50 17.49 42.04
N ALA A 842 -16.12 18.77 41.94
CA ALA A 842 -15.63 19.59 43.05
C ALA A 842 -14.37 19.03 43.75
N GLN A 843 -13.59 18.21 43.05
CA GLN A 843 -12.34 17.65 43.56
C GLN A 843 -11.17 18.54 43.15
N ASN A 844 -10.23 18.75 44.07
CA ASN A 844 -8.95 19.35 43.72
C ASN A 844 -8.09 18.30 42.99
N VAL A 845 -7.69 18.60 41.75
CA VAL A 845 -6.91 17.68 40.91
C VAL A 845 -5.47 18.14 40.67
N ALA A 846 -5.13 19.38 41.04
CA ALA A 846 -3.77 19.91 41.02
C ALA A 846 -3.64 21.14 41.93
#